data_AF-A0A4Y8CIK6-F1
#
_entry.id   AF-A0A4Y8CIK6-F1
#
_cell.length_a   1.000
_cell.length_b   1.000
_cell.length_c   1.000
_cell.angle_alpha   90.00
_cell.angle_beta   90.00
_cell.angle_gamma   90.00
#
_symmetry.space_group_name_H-M   'P 1'
#
loop_
_entity.id
_entity.type
_entity.pdbx_description
1 polymer ?
#
loop_
_entity_poly.entity_id
_entity_poly.type
_entity_poly.pdbx_seq_one_letter_code
_entity_poly.pdbx_strand_id
1 'polypeptide(L)'
;MERQCRPGTSAMLAIVLPKDKVSEFLKTRLSCEISCLNSPSSTVVSGPTQEIELLQIELKKRKIQCSFLPTEFGFHSQAIDPILDDFEVASKRAHFMKPKIPVASTLIGDVITSEGVFNATYLRRQIREPVTFMKAARACESEGFISNSDVVLEIGPHPVCIGLITQSLLDAQPTCLPSLHRSKDNWKTISGAIAAAHVAKLPVLWHEFHVDYLNSVRLLDLPTYAFDLKDYWVPYQAQLSLASQTRAKPTLSTTCLQKLESLKIDNGHVSAIFTSQVSEPHLYKAIRGHVVDDVAICPASVFSDMAYTAAKFVLEQAGIEADLANLELVDLNMTHALVVHSKDTEQIVHVSADFESTQKVISITFSSTGNSSSMAGHGTCRIVVNEGNVVQEAEWSRMQRLVESRVSSLESSKTAHHMTKSLIYKLFSTLVDYDRSYHALSEISIEENFEDATATMVFKQDPELGSFTHSPYIVDALVHLAGLLLNVDPAKSKTDLYIAGNIGRMSIMGDLPKNQQCTAYATIRERTSKGVCLCDVYVFADTKLVATCTDIKFQRLSRDIFGIMLGKEQSFDSYPAPRKTQLLHKDKEDATSSVDDSSENSWAPTLASDTSSQTSVEALDLSPVLLNTIATKTGVSILEMEDNSSFEDLGIDSQMSISIIADFRKRTGVELPAAFFSNFPTVVEAKGELDSVSENIPIPPSKPMIKREQRQNLVAKRQISSSPTQAQNNKKPKNTSETTQSTALFKIVAAELGLDITELTPSTEFAEIGVDSMLSIRILSIFKKQSGTELPAAFFNSNPTITSAREELDGPPSFQSNHTTTSKFQPKLHKSRVILIQGKSHSKATPLFLATDGSGAVTPYIHFPALPRGRKIYALESPFLENPDEYTLSIQEMADIFITAIRTIQPHGPYLIGGWSAGGIYAYEIAHLLAMVGETITGLVMIDTRVNVSVPMADVTMEFIERFGIFTGVGRGNLLSGLSLQQKQHLTSTVRALCNYDAVPFPAGRAPRKTHIIWASKGLNDSANPEERDDRITGKAAMRPGSGGKNMSEMELRDFEREFKSWFFGKRSDFDTNGWEELLLKGDIKVHKVDADHFSMVVPPCVKELGSVLLESIEDFAKIEAEEE
;
A
#
# COMPACT_ATOMS: atom_id res chain seq x y z
N MET A 1 -26.08 36.53 -28.99
CA MET A 1 -26.44 36.36 -27.57
C MET A 1 -25.90 37.49 -26.73
N GLU A 2 -24.68 37.45 -26.17
CA GLU A 2 -24.11 38.42 -25.20
C GLU A 2 -24.46 39.92 -25.39
N ARG A 3 -24.53 40.41 -26.64
CA ARG A 3 -24.80 41.83 -26.96
C ARG A 3 -26.29 42.22 -26.98
N GLN A 4 -27.20 41.24 -27.03
CA GLN A 4 -28.64 41.41 -27.26
C GLN A 4 -29.48 40.74 -26.18
N CYS A 5 -29.11 39.53 -25.76
CA CYS A 5 -29.59 38.89 -24.54
C CYS A 5 -28.69 39.30 -23.38
N ARG A 6 -29.27 39.71 -22.24
CA ARG A 6 -28.50 40.07 -21.05
C ARG A 6 -28.28 38.81 -20.18
N PRO A 7 -27.03 38.40 -19.86
CA PRO A 7 -26.80 37.25 -18.99
C PRO A 7 -27.44 37.43 -17.63
N GLY A 8 -28.00 36.36 -17.07
CA GLY A 8 -28.56 36.33 -15.71
C GLY A 8 -29.86 37.13 -15.49
N THR A 9 -30.42 37.82 -16.49
CA THR A 9 -31.76 38.44 -16.38
C THR A 9 -32.92 37.46 -16.58
N SER A 10 -32.60 36.24 -17.04
CA SER A 10 -33.54 35.13 -17.17
C SER A 10 -32.87 33.83 -16.73
N ALA A 11 -33.67 32.90 -16.21
CA ALA A 11 -33.20 31.62 -15.68
C ALA A 11 -34.13 30.48 -16.08
N MET A 12 -33.66 29.24 -15.95
CA MET A 12 -34.42 28.00 -16.19
C MET A 12 -34.54 27.19 -14.90
N LEU A 13 -35.73 26.66 -14.61
CA LEU A 13 -36.04 25.86 -13.43
C LEU A 13 -36.71 24.55 -13.84
N ALA A 14 -36.04 23.44 -13.55
CA ALA A 14 -36.64 22.11 -13.63
C ALA A 14 -37.56 21.88 -12.43
N ILE A 15 -38.74 21.29 -12.65
CA ILE A 15 -39.78 21.03 -11.67
C ILE A 15 -40.23 19.59 -11.83
N VAL A 16 -40.26 18.84 -10.73
CA VAL A 16 -40.76 17.45 -10.71
C VAL A 16 -42.29 17.45 -10.61
N LEU A 17 -42.93 17.92 -11.68
CA LEU A 17 -44.39 17.88 -11.89
C LEU A 17 -44.74 17.71 -13.38
N PRO A 18 -45.91 17.11 -13.69
CA PRO A 18 -46.47 17.11 -15.04
C PRO A 18 -46.82 18.53 -15.51
N LYS A 19 -46.80 18.73 -16.84
CA LYS A 19 -47.12 19.99 -17.53
C LYS A 19 -48.35 20.71 -16.96
N ASP A 20 -49.45 19.98 -16.76
CA ASP A 20 -50.73 20.58 -16.40
C ASP A 20 -50.71 21.15 -14.97
N LYS A 21 -49.95 20.51 -14.07
CA LYS A 21 -49.73 21.02 -12.71
C LYS A 21 -48.73 22.17 -12.66
N VAL A 22 -47.70 22.19 -13.51
CA VAL A 22 -46.87 23.39 -13.69
C VAL A 22 -47.69 24.55 -14.27
N SER A 23 -48.58 24.27 -15.22
CA SER A 23 -49.47 25.28 -15.84
C SER A 23 -50.42 25.93 -14.83
N GLU A 24 -50.77 25.26 -13.71
CA GLU A 24 -51.52 25.88 -12.61
C GLU A 24 -50.73 27.00 -11.90
N PHE A 25 -49.40 26.90 -11.79
CA PHE A 25 -48.53 27.93 -11.19
C PHE A 25 -48.21 29.10 -12.12
N LEU A 26 -48.26 28.88 -13.44
CA LEU A 26 -47.94 29.92 -14.44
C LEU A 26 -49.12 30.85 -14.74
N LYS A 27 -50.35 30.49 -14.37
CA LYS A 27 -51.55 31.35 -14.47
C LYS A 27 -51.40 32.71 -13.78
N THR A 28 -50.53 32.80 -12.76
CA THR A 28 -50.22 34.04 -12.03
C THR A 28 -48.88 34.67 -12.43
N ARG A 29 -48.14 34.07 -13.36
CA ARG A 29 -46.78 34.47 -13.78
C ARG A 29 -46.64 34.45 -15.30
N LEU A 30 -47.35 35.37 -15.96
CA LEU A 30 -47.46 35.46 -17.43
C LEU A 30 -46.11 35.74 -18.15
N SER A 31 -45.07 36.11 -17.41
CA SER A 31 -43.71 36.30 -17.89
C SER A 31 -42.89 35.01 -17.98
N CYS A 32 -43.39 33.90 -17.44
CA CYS A 32 -42.72 32.60 -17.41
C CYS A 32 -43.39 31.62 -18.39
N GLU A 33 -42.60 30.99 -19.25
CA GLU A 33 -43.04 30.03 -20.26
C GLU A 33 -42.56 28.61 -19.90
N ILE A 34 -43.30 27.57 -20.33
CA ILE A 34 -42.80 26.19 -20.25
C ILE A 34 -41.81 25.98 -21.40
N SER A 35 -40.56 25.68 -21.07
CA SER A 35 -39.45 25.56 -22.01
C SER A 35 -39.09 24.13 -22.35
N CYS A 36 -39.30 23.17 -21.44
CA CYS A 36 -39.09 21.75 -21.75
C CYS A 36 -40.16 20.84 -21.12
N LEU A 37 -40.58 19.81 -21.85
CA LEU A 37 -41.38 18.66 -21.41
C LEU A 37 -40.48 17.42 -21.44
N ASN A 38 -39.76 17.21 -20.34
CA ASN A 38 -38.66 16.26 -20.26
C ASN A 38 -39.13 14.82 -20.04
N SER A 39 -40.14 14.63 -19.19
CA SER A 39 -40.80 13.34 -18.93
C SER A 39 -42.23 13.59 -18.42
N PRO A 40 -43.07 12.55 -18.21
CA PRO A 40 -44.41 12.70 -17.65
C PRO A 40 -44.44 13.38 -16.27
N SER A 41 -43.33 13.34 -15.54
CA SER A 41 -43.18 13.93 -14.20
C SER A 41 -42.14 15.07 -14.15
N SER A 42 -41.58 15.50 -15.29
CA SER A 42 -40.50 16.50 -15.34
C SER A 42 -40.77 17.59 -16.39
N THR A 43 -40.92 18.82 -15.91
CA THR A 43 -41.21 20.01 -16.71
C THR A 43 -40.21 21.12 -16.37
N VAL A 44 -39.69 21.83 -17.38
CA VAL A 44 -38.79 22.98 -17.20
C VAL A 44 -39.53 24.27 -17.55
N VAL A 45 -39.40 25.28 -16.71
CA VAL A 45 -39.94 26.64 -16.90
C VAL A 45 -38.79 27.62 -17.06
N SER A 46 -38.92 28.58 -17.98
CA SER A 46 -37.99 29.71 -18.10
C SER A 46 -38.73 31.04 -17.97
N GLY A 47 -38.01 32.06 -17.52
CA GLY A 47 -38.56 33.41 -17.38
C GLY A 47 -37.58 34.36 -16.69
N PRO A 48 -38.01 35.57 -16.30
CA PRO A 48 -37.18 36.51 -15.54
C PRO A 48 -36.69 35.88 -14.24
N THR A 49 -35.40 36.05 -13.92
CA THR A 49 -34.75 35.35 -12.79
C THR A 49 -35.52 35.50 -11.47
N GLN A 50 -35.99 36.71 -11.17
CA GLN A 50 -36.78 37.03 -9.97
C GLN A 50 -38.12 36.27 -9.89
N GLU A 51 -38.81 36.08 -11.02
CA GLU A 51 -40.06 35.32 -11.07
C GLU A 51 -39.82 33.81 -10.91
N ILE A 52 -38.70 33.32 -11.43
CA ILE A 52 -38.26 31.93 -11.28
C ILE A 52 -37.83 31.65 -9.82
N GLU A 53 -37.15 32.60 -9.16
CA GLU A 53 -36.85 32.53 -7.72
C GLU A 53 -38.13 32.50 -6.87
N LEU A 54 -39.09 33.41 -7.15
CA LEU A 54 -40.39 33.43 -6.47
C LEU A 54 -41.21 32.15 -6.70
N LEU A 55 -41.16 31.59 -7.91
CA LEU A 55 -41.77 30.29 -8.23
C LEU A 55 -41.09 29.16 -7.45
N GLN A 56 -39.75 29.12 -7.40
CA GLN A 56 -39.02 28.11 -6.63
C GLN A 56 -39.34 28.18 -5.13
N ILE A 57 -39.45 29.39 -4.55
CA ILE A 57 -39.85 29.59 -3.16
C ILE A 57 -41.26 29.05 -2.90
N GLU A 58 -42.20 29.25 -3.84
CA GLU A 58 -43.56 28.72 -3.73
C GLU A 58 -43.60 27.19 -3.84
N LEU A 59 -42.87 26.61 -4.80
CA LEU A 59 -42.78 25.16 -4.98
C LEU A 59 -42.14 24.49 -3.75
N LYS A 60 -41.04 25.05 -3.22
CA LYS A 60 -40.40 24.57 -1.98
C LYS A 60 -41.33 24.65 -0.76
N LYS A 61 -42.12 25.72 -0.60
CA LYS A 61 -43.17 25.82 0.44
C LYS A 61 -44.22 24.71 0.34
N ARG A 62 -44.55 24.28 -0.89
CA ARG A 62 -45.46 23.16 -1.18
C ARG A 62 -44.77 21.79 -1.21
N LYS A 63 -43.49 21.69 -0.83
CA LYS A 63 -42.63 20.48 -0.86
C LYS A 63 -42.43 19.85 -2.24
N ILE A 64 -42.59 20.62 -3.32
CA ILE A 64 -42.34 20.18 -4.69
C ILE A 64 -40.84 20.29 -4.99
N GLN A 65 -40.23 19.20 -5.48
CA GLN A 65 -38.83 19.20 -5.90
C GLN A 65 -38.63 20.07 -7.15
N CYS A 66 -37.63 20.95 -7.11
CA CYS A 66 -37.26 21.82 -8.22
C CYS A 66 -35.80 22.30 -8.08
N SER A 67 -35.13 22.50 -9.21
CA SER A 67 -33.72 22.88 -9.30
C SER A 67 -33.47 23.86 -10.46
N PHE A 68 -32.57 24.83 -10.26
CA PHE A 68 -32.09 25.68 -11.35
C PHE A 68 -31.22 24.87 -12.30
N LEU A 69 -31.31 25.15 -13.60
CA LEU A 69 -30.33 24.68 -14.58
C LEU A 69 -29.18 25.70 -14.69
N PRO A 70 -27.91 25.26 -14.86
CA PRO A 70 -26.76 26.15 -14.95
C PRO A 70 -26.66 26.76 -16.37
N THR A 71 -27.56 27.68 -16.68
CA THR A 71 -27.70 28.33 -17.99
C THR A 71 -27.74 29.85 -17.85
N GLU A 72 -26.94 30.58 -18.64
CA GLU A 72 -26.85 32.05 -18.58
C GLU A 72 -28.12 32.80 -19.05
N PHE A 73 -29.00 32.10 -19.79
CA PHE A 73 -30.22 32.62 -20.39
C PHE A 73 -31.36 31.60 -20.27
N GLY A 74 -32.61 32.08 -20.29
CA GLY A 74 -33.81 31.25 -20.40
C GLY A 74 -34.04 30.73 -21.82
N PHE A 75 -33.34 29.68 -22.23
CA PHE A 75 -33.52 29.06 -23.55
C PHE A 75 -34.94 28.50 -23.74
N HIS A 76 -35.39 28.37 -25.00
CA HIS A 76 -36.74 27.94 -25.34
C HIS A 76 -37.81 28.83 -24.69
N SER A 77 -37.56 30.15 -24.67
CA SER A 77 -38.49 31.16 -24.16
C SER A 77 -38.27 32.53 -24.79
N GLN A 78 -39.16 33.50 -24.48
CA GLN A 78 -39.07 34.89 -24.93
C GLN A 78 -37.73 35.59 -24.62
N ALA A 79 -36.95 35.08 -23.66
CA ALA A 79 -35.65 35.66 -23.31
C ALA A 79 -34.61 35.64 -24.46
N ILE A 80 -34.81 34.80 -25.48
CA ILE A 80 -33.96 34.75 -26.67
C ILE A 80 -34.59 35.38 -27.93
N ASP A 81 -35.80 35.94 -27.86
CA ASP A 81 -36.42 36.66 -28.99
C ASP A 81 -35.49 37.75 -29.62
N PRO A 82 -34.68 38.53 -28.86
CA PRO A 82 -33.79 39.54 -29.41
C PRO A 82 -32.68 39.06 -30.37
N ILE A 83 -32.42 37.76 -30.47
CA ILE A 83 -31.38 37.20 -31.37
C ILE A 83 -31.94 36.48 -32.59
N LEU A 84 -33.26 36.29 -32.70
CA LEU A 84 -33.82 35.28 -33.61
C LEU A 84 -33.62 35.59 -35.10
N ASP A 85 -33.72 36.86 -35.50
CA ASP A 85 -33.50 37.25 -36.90
C ASP A 85 -32.03 37.09 -37.30
N ASP A 86 -31.10 37.56 -36.48
CA ASP A 86 -29.65 37.40 -36.69
C ASP A 86 -29.25 35.90 -36.69
N PHE A 87 -29.84 35.10 -35.80
CA PHE A 87 -29.58 33.66 -35.72
C PHE A 87 -30.12 32.91 -36.94
N GLU A 88 -31.29 33.27 -37.46
CA GLU A 88 -31.82 32.68 -38.68
C GLU A 88 -30.99 33.10 -39.91
N VAL A 89 -30.58 34.38 -40.00
CA VAL A 89 -29.72 34.91 -41.08
C VAL A 89 -28.33 34.27 -41.06
N ALA A 90 -27.76 34.01 -39.88
CA ALA A 90 -26.53 33.23 -39.74
C ALA A 90 -26.74 31.77 -40.15
N SER A 91 -27.82 31.14 -39.69
CA SER A 91 -28.17 29.75 -39.98
C SER A 91 -28.38 29.48 -41.49
N LYS A 92 -28.88 30.46 -42.26
CA LYS A 92 -29.06 30.38 -43.72
C LYS A 92 -27.76 30.17 -44.52
N ARG A 93 -26.59 30.23 -43.87
CA ARG A 93 -25.27 29.94 -44.48
C ARG A 93 -24.91 28.45 -44.45
N ALA A 94 -25.54 27.67 -43.56
CA ALA A 94 -25.36 26.22 -43.52
C ALA A 94 -26.12 25.54 -44.67
N HIS A 95 -25.51 24.51 -45.26
CA HIS A 95 -26.18 23.66 -46.25
C HIS A 95 -26.91 22.53 -45.52
N PHE A 96 -28.24 22.58 -45.52
CA PHE A 96 -29.08 21.58 -44.87
C PHE A 96 -29.36 20.42 -45.85
N MET A 97 -29.02 19.20 -45.44
CA MET A 97 -29.19 17.98 -46.23
C MET A 97 -30.31 17.11 -45.65
N LYS A 98 -30.93 16.26 -46.47
CA LYS A 98 -31.78 15.16 -45.98
C LYS A 98 -31.05 14.33 -44.90
N PRO A 99 -31.70 13.97 -43.78
CA PRO A 99 -31.15 13.06 -42.78
C PRO A 99 -30.76 11.69 -43.39
N LYS A 100 -29.54 11.23 -43.11
CA LYS A 100 -29.09 9.86 -43.42
C LYS A 100 -29.46 8.85 -42.34
N ILE A 101 -29.60 9.32 -41.11
CA ILE A 101 -30.08 8.60 -39.93
C ILE A 101 -31.42 9.26 -39.54
N PRO A 102 -32.47 8.52 -39.17
CA PRO A 102 -33.71 9.10 -38.67
C PRO A 102 -33.47 9.98 -37.43
N VAL A 103 -34.08 11.16 -37.37
CA VAL A 103 -33.90 12.10 -36.25
C VAL A 103 -35.24 12.39 -35.59
N ALA A 104 -35.43 11.88 -34.36
CA ALA A 104 -36.57 12.25 -33.53
C ALA A 104 -36.45 13.72 -33.11
N SER A 105 -37.24 14.59 -33.74
CA SER A 105 -37.21 16.02 -33.48
C SER A 105 -37.87 16.30 -32.13
N THR A 106 -37.11 16.82 -31.16
CA THR A 106 -37.68 17.27 -29.88
C THR A 106 -38.56 18.51 -30.03
N LEU A 107 -38.40 19.30 -31.11
CA LEU A 107 -39.29 20.44 -31.41
C LEU A 107 -40.66 19.98 -31.91
N ILE A 108 -40.68 19.04 -32.87
CA ILE A 108 -41.93 18.57 -33.51
C ILE A 108 -42.60 17.49 -32.63
N GLY A 109 -41.78 16.66 -31.99
CA GLY A 109 -42.19 15.49 -31.21
C GLY A 109 -42.48 14.26 -32.07
N ASP A 110 -41.69 14.07 -33.14
CA ASP A 110 -41.95 13.15 -34.25
C ASP A 110 -40.63 12.72 -34.94
N VAL A 111 -40.60 11.61 -35.68
CA VAL A 111 -39.36 11.11 -36.34
C VAL A 111 -39.21 11.67 -37.75
N ILE A 112 -38.07 12.33 -38.01
CA ILE A 112 -37.80 13.03 -39.27
C ILE A 112 -36.82 12.23 -40.13
N THR A 113 -37.32 11.73 -41.26
CA THR A 113 -36.56 11.06 -42.33
C THR A 113 -36.62 11.82 -43.68
N SER A 114 -37.44 12.87 -43.76
CA SER A 114 -37.69 13.68 -44.94
C SER A 114 -36.71 14.86 -45.08
N GLU A 115 -36.58 15.37 -46.31
CA GLU A 115 -35.77 16.56 -46.61
C GLU A 115 -36.56 17.86 -46.34
N GLY A 116 -35.85 18.97 -46.19
CA GLY A 116 -36.46 20.31 -46.04
C GLY A 116 -37.01 20.64 -44.65
N VAL A 117 -37.26 19.64 -43.78
CA VAL A 117 -37.72 19.87 -42.39
C VAL A 117 -36.66 20.59 -41.55
N PHE A 118 -35.42 20.11 -41.60
CA PHE A 118 -34.28 20.79 -40.97
C PHE A 118 -33.80 21.90 -41.90
N ASN A 119 -33.92 23.15 -41.43
CA ASN A 119 -33.53 24.37 -42.14
C ASN A 119 -33.29 25.51 -41.14
N ALA A 120 -32.90 26.69 -41.61
CA ALA A 120 -32.64 27.84 -40.74
C ALA A 120 -33.86 28.29 -39.92
N THR A 121 -35.07 28.23 -40.48
CA THR A 121 -36.31 28.57 -39.78
C THR A 121 -36.67 27.49 -38.73
N TYR A 122 -36.36 26.21 -38.99
CA TYR A 122 -36.41 25.16 -37.95
C TYR A 122 -35.46 25.48 -36.79
N LEU A 123 -34.22 25.92 -37.05
CA LEU A 123 -33.29 26.30 -35.98
C LEU A 123 -33.80 27.52 -35.19
N ARG A 124 -34.31 28.55 -35.88
CA ARG A 124 -34.98 29.71 -35.25
C ARG A 124 -36.10 29.28 -34.30
N ARG A 125 -36.92 28.30 -34.72
CA ARG A 125 -37.98 27.73 -33.89
C ARG A 125 -37.40 26.89 -32.74
N GLN A 126 -36.42 26.04 -33.01
CA GLN A 126 -35.85 25.10 -32.03
C GLN A 126 -35.22 25.80 -30.82
N ILE A 127 -34.61 26.97 -30.99
CA ILE A 127 -34.05 27.75 -29.87
C ILE A 127 -35.12 28.54 -29.07
N ARG A 128 -36.32 28.76 -29.63
CA ARG A 128 -37.41 29.59 -29.07
C ARG A 128 -38.59 28.81 -28.51
N GLU A 129 -39.02 27.77 -29.20
CA GLU A 129 -40.19 26.95 -28.89
C GLU A 129 -39.82 25.81 -27.93
N PRO A 130 -40.79 25.26 -27.17
CA PRO A 130 -40.49 24.32 -26.09
C PRO A 130 -39.97 22.96 -26.58
N VAL A 131 -38.96 22.42 -25.88
CA VAL A 131 -38.42 21.08 -26.12
C VAL A 131 -39.41 20.02 -25.64
N THR A 132 -39.90 19.17 -26.54
CA THR A 132 -40.83 18.07 -26.23
C THR A 132 -40.14 16.71 -26.20
N PHE A 133 -39.09 16.58 -25.39
CA PHE A 133 -38.26 15.36 -25.28
C PHE A 133 -39.10 14.08 -25.07
N MET A 134 -40.10 14.14 -24.18
CA MET A 134 -41.02 13.02 -23.93
C MET A 134 -41.78 12.54 -25.18
N LYS A 135 -42.11 13.45 -26.11
CA LYS A 135 -42.74 13.06 -27.39
C LYS A 135 -41.74 12.38 -28.31
N ALA A 136 -40.54 12.95 -28.47
CA ALA A 136 -39.51 12.39 -29.34
C ALA A 136 -39.11 10.96 -28.91
N ALA A 137 -38.96 10.71 -27.60
CA ALA A 137 -38.70 9.37 -27.08
C ALA A 137 -39.83 8.37 -27.41
N ARG A 138 -41.10 8.79 -27.28
CA ARG A 138 -42.27 7.97 -27.66
C ARG A 138 -42.42 7.75 -29.16
N ALA A 139 -42.01 8.72 -29.98
CA ALA A 139 -42.01 8.57 -31.43
C ALA A 139 -41.03 7.47 -31.85
N CYS A 140 -39.83 7.43 -31.25
CA CYS A 140 -38.88 6.33 -31.43
C CYS A 140 -39.46 4.97 -31.04
N GLU A 141 -40.16 4.89 -29.91
CA GLU A 141 -40.83 3.67 -29.43
C GLU A 141 -41.94 3.22 -30.40
N SER A 142 -42.83 4.13 -30.81
CA SER A 142 -43.97 3.82 -31.69
C SER A 142 -43.57 3.47 -33.13
N GLU A 143 -42.42 3.95 -33.61
CA GLU A 143 -41.86 3.57 -34.92
C GLU A 143 -40.88 2.38 -34.83
N GLY A 144 -40.64 1.82 -33.64
CA GLY A 144 -39.80 0.64 -33.45
C GLY A 144 -38.28 0.90 -33.51
N PHE A 145 -37.84 2.15 -33.32
CA PHE A 145 -36.42 2.52 -33.15
C PHE A 145 -35.90 2.31 -31.72
N ILE A 146 -36.78 2.10 -30.74
CA ILE A 146 -36.42 1.73 -29.36
C ILE A 146 -37.31 0.58 -28.90
N SER A 147 -36.70 -0.56 -28.60
CA SER A 147 -37.31 -1.76 -28.04
C SER A 147 -36.43 -2.35 -26.92
N ASN A 148 -36.89 -3.44 -26.29
CA ASN A 148 -36.15 -4.13 -25.22
C ASN A 148 -34.82 -4.75 -25.67
N SER A 149 -34.61 -4.95 -26.97
CA SER A 149 -33.35 -5.46 -27.53
C SER A 149 -32.34 -4.36 -27.90
N ASP A 150 -32.72 -3.08 -27.84
CA ASP A 150 -31.88 -1.98 -28.30
C ASP A 150 -31.00 -1.39 -27.18
N VAL A 151 -29.90 -0.78 -27.61
CA VAL A 151 -28.96 -0.06 -26.73
C VAL A 151 -29.07 1.43 -27.00
N VAL A 152 -29.41 2.19 -25.97
CA VAL A 152 -29.54 3.66 -26.03
C VAL A 152 -28.29 4.30 -25.44
N LEU A 153 -27.41 4.82 -26.30
CA LEU A 153 -26.21 5.55 -25.90
C LEU A 153 -26.50 7.05 -25.73
N GLU A 154 -26.37 7.58 -24.52
CA GLU A 154 -26.39 9.04 -24.30
C GLU A 154 -25.00 9.62 -24.58
N ILE A 155 -24.89 10.37 -25.69
CA ILE A 155 -23.68 11.08 -26.09
C ILE A 155 -23.67 12.47 -25.42
N GLY A 156 -22.85 12.61 -24.38
CA GLY A 156 -22.71 13.85 -23.61
C GLY A 156 -21.71 13.72 -22.45
N PRO A 157 -21.36 14.83 -21.76
CA PRO A 157 -20.36 14.85 -20.68
C PRO A 157 -20.84 14.19 -19.36
N HIS A 158 -22.14 13.95 -19.21
CA HIS A 158 -22.75 13.31 -18.05
C HIS A 158 -24.17 12.86 -18.42
N PRO A 159 -24.65 11.67 -18.02
CA PRO A 159 -26.00 11.24 -18.33
C PRO A 159 -27.06 12.09 -17.62
N VAL A 160 -27.86 12.79 -18.42
CA VAL A 160 -29.05 13.55 -18.00
C VAL A 160 -30.29 12.99 -18.69
N CYS A 161 -30.17 12.59 -19.95
CA CYS A 161 -31.26 12.12 -20.81
C CYS A 161 -31.65 10.66 -20.58
N ILE A 162 -30.76 9.77 -20.12
CA ILE A 162 -31.11 8.36 -19.81
C ILE A 162 -32.35 8.28 -18.91
N GLY A 163 -32.34 8.99 -17.78
CA GLY A 163 -33.47 9.02 -16.85
C GLY A 163 -34.74 9.66 -17.44
N LEU A 164 -34.61 10.53 -18.45
CA LEU A 164 -35.74 11.11 -19.16
C LEU A 164 -36.33 10.14 -20.20
N ILE A 165 -35.49 9.34 -20.86
CA ILE A 165 -35.91 8.28 -21.78
C ILE A 165 -36.65 7.19 -21.01
N THR A 166 -36.07 6.62 -19.95
CA THR A 166 -36.68 5.56 -19.14
C THR A 166 -38.02 5.99 -18.50
N GLN A 167 -38.22 7.29 -18.23
CA GLN A 167 -39.51 7.82 -17.76
C GLN A 167 -40.50 8.18 -18.87
N SER A 168 -40.04 8.34 -20.12
CA SER A 168 -40.88 8.77 -21.24
C SER A 168 -41.43 7.62 -22.07
N LEU A 169 -40.67 6.53 -22.21
CA LEU A 169 -41.12 5.27 -22.81
C LEU A 169 -42.36 4.72 -22.06
N LEU A 170 -43.16 3.91 -22.74
CA LEU A 170 -44.40 3.32 -22.24
C LEU A 170 -44.26 1.82 -21.96
N ASP A 171 -43.66 1.09 -22.89
CA ASP A 171 -43.57 -0.38 -22.90
C ASP A 171 -42.11 -0.85 -22.97
N ALA A 172 -41.21 -0.07 -23.59
CA ALA A 172 -39.81 -0.43 -23.80
C ALA A 172 -38.92 -0.11 -22.59
N GLN A 173 -37.99 -1.02 -22.28
CA GLN A 173 -36.94 -0.90 -21.27
C GLN A 173 -35.56 -1.25 -21.90
N PRO A 174 -35.03 -0.40 -22.79
CA PRO A 174 -33.76 -0.64 -23.50
C PRO A 174 -32.55 -0.57 -22.57
N THR A 175 -31.41 -1.10 -23.01
CA THR A 175 -30.14 -0.97 -22.29
C THR A 175 -29.58 0.44 -22.46
N CYS A 176 -29.72 1.29 -21.46
CA CYS A 176 -29.27 2.69 -21.50
C CYS A 176 -27.83 2.85 -20.98
N LEU A 177 -26.93 3.46 -21.78
CA LEU A 177 -25.51 3.60 -21.50
C LEU A 177 -25.03 5.06 -21.62
N PRO A 178 -24.20 5.59 -20.71
CA PRO A 178 -23.57 6.91 -20.86
C PRO A 178 -22.29 6.84 -21.70
N SER A 179 -22.00 7.83 -22.54
CA SER A 179 -20.68 7.97 -23.17
C SER A 179 -19.61 8.46 -22.19
N LEU A 180 -19.95 9.44 -21.34
CA LEU A 180 -19.05 10.05 -20.35
C LEU A 180 -19.81 10.30 -19.03
N HIS A 181 -19.08 10.42 -17.93
CA HIS A 181 -19.67 10.73 -16.62
C HIS A 181 -18.73 11.61 -15.80
N ARG A 182 -19.13 12.85 -15.50
CA ARG A 182 -18.39 13.91 -14.76
C ARG A 182 -17.62 13.57 -13.46
N SER A 183 -17.70 12.33 -12.98
CA SER A 183 -17.05 11.83 -11.75
C SER A 183 -16.48 10.41 -11.93
N LYS A 184 -16.21 10.02 -13.17
CA LYS A 184 -15.52 8.79 -13.56
C LYS A 184 -14.51 9.16 -14.64
N ASP A 185 -13.51 8.32 -14.84
CA ASP A 185 -12.65 8.46 -16.01
C ASP A 185 -13.44 8.30 -17.33
N ASN A 186 -13.04 9.06 -18.34
CA ASN A 186 -13.64 9.09 -19.66
C ASN A 186 -13.44 7.75 -20.38
N TRP A 187 -12.23 7.19 -20.38
CA TRP A 187 -11.95 5.90 -21.04
C TRP A 187 -12.66 4.74 -20.34
N LYS A 188 -12.66 4.69 -19.00
CA LYS A 188 -13.44 3.72 -18.21
C LYS A 188 -14.93 3.79 -18.49
N THR A 189 -15.46 4.97 -18.83
CA THR A 189 -16.88 5.13 -19.22
C THR A 189 -17.13 4.71 -20.67
N ILE A 190 -16.32 5.18 -21.63
CA ILE A 190 -16.41 4.84 -23.06
C ILE A 190 -16.23 3.34 -23.27
N SER A 191 -15.13 2.77 -22.79
CA SER A 191 -14.82 1.33 -22.93
C SER A 191 -15.84 0.46 -22.19
N GLY A 192 -16.39 0.94 -21.06
CA GLY A 192 -17.49 0.27 -20.36
C GLY A 192 -18.78 0.23 -21.20
N ALA A 193 -19.14 1.35 -21.86
CA ALA A 193 -20.30 1.40 -22.75
C ALA A 193 -20.10 0.53 -24.01
N ILE A 194 -18.91 0.54 -24.61
CA ILE A 194 -18.61 -0.28 -25.79
C ILE A 194 -18.56 -1.78 -25.43
N ALA A 195 -18.00 -2.14 -24.28
CA ALA A 195 -18.05 -3.51 -23.77
C ALA A 195 -19.49 -3.98 -23.52
N ALA A 196 -20.35 -3.14 -22.93
CA ALA A 196 -21.76 -3.44 -22.73
C ALA A 196 -22.52 -3.61 -24.07
N ALA A 197 -22.23 -2.76 -25.07
CA ALA A 197 -22.78 -2.90 -26.43
C ALA A 197 -22.35 -4.24 -27.10
N HIS A 198 -21.10 -4.65 -26.92
CA HIS A 198 -20.60 -5.94 -27.41
C HIS A 198 -21.22 -7.15 -26.67
N VAL A 199 -21.44 -7.05 -25.36
CA VAL A 199 -22.18 -8.06 -24.58
C VAL A 199 -23.63 -8.17 -25.08
N ALA A 200 -24.27 -7.03 -25.38
CA ALA A 200 -25.57 -6.94 -26.04
C ALA A 200 -25.56 -7.33 -27.54
N LYS A 201 -24.47 -7.91 -28.04
CA LYS A 201 -24.30 -8.46 -29.41
C LYS A 201 -24.37 -7.43 -30.55
N LEU A 202 -24.15 -6.15 -30.26
CA LEU A 202 -23.94 -5.16 -31.31
C LEU A 202 -22.59 -5.37 -32.02
N PRO A 203 -22.50 -5.10 -33.34
CA PRO A 203 -21.29 -5.31 -34.13
C PRO A 203 -20.24 -4.22 -33.87
N VAL A 204 -19.60 -4.28 -32.70
CA VAL A 204 -18.50 -3.37 -32.33
C VAL A 204 -17.29 -3.62 -33.23
N LEU A 205 -16.89 -2.61 -33.99
CA LEU A 205 -15.69 -2.62 -34.82
C LEU A 205 -14.45 -2.30 -33.95
N TRP A 206 -13.99 -3.30 -33.19
CA TRP A 206 -12.84 -3.17 -32.28
C TRP A 206 -11.56 -2.64 -32.96
N HIS A 207 -11.35 -2.93 -34.24
CA HIS A 207 -10.22 -2.38 -35.00
C HIS A 207 -10.30 -0.87 -35.15
N GLU A 208 -11.46 -0.34 -35.55
CA GLU A 208 -11.69 1.11 -35.68
C GLU A 208 -11.57 1.82 -34.32
N PHE A 209 -12.05 1.19 -33.23
CA PHE A 209 -11.93 1.75 -31.88
C PHE A 209 -10.48 1.86 -31.39
N HIS A 210 -9.59 0.97 -31.86
CA HIS A 210 -8.18 0.96 -31.49
C HIS A 210 -7.23 1.49 -32.58
N VAL A 211 -7.74 2.05 -33.69
CA VAL A 211 -6.92 2.39 -34.87
C VAL A 211 -5.82 3.41 -34.56
N ASP A 212 -6.12 4.42 -33.76
CA ASP A 212 -5.17 5.45 -33.29
C ASP A 212 -4.20 4.93 -32.21
N TYR A 213 -4.42 3.72 -31.70
CA TYR A 213 -3.75 3.12 -30.53
C TYR A 213 -3.11 1.76 -30.82
N LEU A 214 -3.00 1.35 -32.09
CA LEU A 214 -2.48 0.02 -32.47
C LEU A 214 -1.03 -0.24 -31.99
N ASN A 215 -0.22 0.82 -31.84
CA ASN A 215 1.14 0.73 -31.29
C ASN A 215 1.18 0.54 -29.76
N SER A 216 0.03 0.63 -29.08
CA SER A 216 -0.10 0.59 -27.62
C SER A 216 -0.90 -0.62 -27.12
N VAL A 217 -1.26 -1.55 -28.00
CA VAL A 217 -1.92 -2.82 -27.65
C VAL A 217 -0.97 -4.00 -27.84
N ARG A 218 -1.05 -4.99 -26.94
CA ARG A 218 -0.37 -6.27 -27.09
C ARG A 218 -1.36 -7.43 -27.03
N LEU A 219 -1.08 -8.51 -27.77
CA LEU A 219 -1.80 -9.76 -27.59
C LEU A 219 -1.50 -10.31 -26.19
N LEU A 220 -2.53 -10.86 -25.53
CA LEU A 220 -2.41 -11.48 -24.21
C LEU A 220 -2.79 -12.96 -24.33
N ASP A 221 -1.91 -13.84 -23.85
CA ASP A 221 -2.21 -15.26 -23.72
C ASP A 221 -3.16 -15.48 -22.53
N LEU A 222 -4.45 -15.43 -22.82
CA LEU A 222 -5.52 -15.73 -21.87
C LEU A 222 -5.82 -17.25 -21.85
N PRO A 223 -6.40 -17.78 -20.75
CA PRO A 223 -6.88 -19.16 -20.71
C PRO A 223 -7.76 -19.50 -21.93
N THR A 224 -7.53 -20.67 -22.51
CA THR A 224 -8.28 -21.14 -23.69
C THR A 224 -9.76 -21.30 -23.39
N TYR A 225 -10.59 -21.28 -24.44
CA TYR A 225 -12.04 -21.39 -24.33
C TYR A 225 -12.47 -22.57 -23.45
N ALA A 226 -13.07 -22.27 -22.29
CA ALA A 226 -13.61 -23.25 -21.38
C ALA A 226 -14.88 -23.88 -21.98
N PHE A 227 -14.72 -25.04 -22.60
CA PHE A 227 -15.84 -25.83 -23.10
C PHE A 227 -16.76 -26.26 -21.96
N ASP A 228 -18.07 -26.21 -22.20
CA ASP A 228 -19.08 -26.85 -21.36
C ASP A 228 -18.93 -28.37 -21.49
N LEU A 229 -18.18 -28.99 -20.58
CA LEU A 229 -17.79 -30.42 -20.58
C LEU A 229 -18.95 -31.36 -20.23
N LYS A 230 -20.11 -31.15 -20.85
CA LYS A 230 -21.24 -32.07 -20.80
C LYS A 230 -20.85 -33.41 -21.39
N ASP A 231 -21.22 -34.47 -20.67
CA ASP A 231 -20.92 -35.82 -21.10
C ASP A 231 -21.84 -36.24 -22.26
N TYR A 232 -21.24 -36.30 -23.45
CA TYR A 232 -21.84 -36.86 -24.66
C TYR A 232 -21.25 -38.23 -25.02
N TRP A 233 -20.41 -38.82 -24.15
CA TRP A 233 -19.90 -40.17 -24.35
C TRP A 233 -21.00 -41.19 -24.07
N VAL A 234 -21.24 -42.10 -25.01
CA VAL A 234 -22.00 -43.31 -24.73
C VAL A 234 -21.01 -44.31 -24.09
N PRO A 235 -21.10 -44.62 -22.79
CA PRO A 235 -20.09 -45.42 -22.11
C PRO A 235 -20.06 -46.85 -22.67
N TYR A 236 -18.98 -47.20 -23.34
CA TYR A 236 -18.78 -48.53 -23.91
C TYR A 236 -18.59 -49.56 -22.80
N GLN A 237 -19.65 -50.30 -22.48
CA GLN A 237 -19.62 -51.41 -21.52
C GLN A 237 -18.88 -52.61 -22.11
N ALA A 238 -17.55 -52.54 -22.11
CA ALA A 238 -16.68 -53.67 -22.44
C ALA A 238 -16.96 -54.84 -21.48
N GLN A 239 -17.51 -55.95 -22.00
CA GLN A 239 -17.61 -57.17 -21.21
C GLN A 239 -16.19 -57.69 -20.91
N LEU A 240 -15.87 -57.78 -19.61
CA LEU A 240 -14.57 -58.25 -19.12
C LEU A 240 -14.24 -59.63 -19.67
N SER A 241 -13.13 -59.73 -20.40
CA SER A 241 -12.47 -61.00 -20.73
C SER A 241 -11.07 -61.00 -20.14
N LEU A 242 -10.69 -62.12 -19.50
CA LEU A 242 -9.45 -62.22 -18.74
C LEU A 242 -8.28 -62.62 -19.64
N ALA A 243 -7.20 -61.84 -19.63
CA ALA A 243 -5.84 -62.35 -19.84
C ALA A 243 -4.77 -61.41 -19.25
N SER A 244 -3.93 -62.00 -18.38
CA SER A 244 -2.50 -61.74 -18.11
C SER A 244 -1.79 -60.58 -18.85
N GLN A 245 -0.86 -59.81 -18.23
CA GLN A 245 0.08 -60.20 -17.15
C GLN A 245 0.28 -59.13 -16.05
N THR A 246 1.06 -59.48 -15.03
CA THR A 246 1.27 -58.75 -13.78
C THR A 246 2.26 -57.59 -13.85
N ARG A 247 1.79 -56.39 -13.49
CA ARG A 247 2.55 -55.48 -12.61
C ARG A 247 1.60 -55.09 -11.47
N ALA A 248 2.04 -55.15 -10.21
CA ALA A 248 1.17 -54.86 -9.09
C ALA A 248 0.73 -53.39 -9.13
N LYS A 249 -0.53 -53.10 -8.76
CA LYS A 249 -0.92 -51.71 -8.44
C LYS A 249 -0.09 -51.29 -7.22
N PRO A 250 0.67 -50.19 -7.26
CA PRO A 250 1.42 -49.74 -6.10
C PRO A 250 0.44 -49.21 -5.06
N THR A 251 0.21 -49.99 -4.00
CA THR A 251 -0.60 -49.59 -2.85
C THR A 251 0.21 -48.68 -1.94
N LEU A 252 0.07 -47.37 -2.12
CA LEU A 252 0.35 -46.43 -1.03
C LEU A 252 -0.53 -46.80 0.16
N SER A 253 0.09 -46.86 1.35
CA SER A 253 -0.55 -47.30 2.59
C SER A 253 0.22 -46.77 3.80
N THR A 254 0.62 -45.49 3.76
CA THR A 254 1.00 -44.77 4.97
C THR A 254 -0.21 -44.01 5.51
N THR A 255 -0.19 -43.76 6.82
CA THR A 255 -1.20 -42.99 7.55
C THR A 255 -1.27 -41.55 7.03
N CYS A 256 -0.12 -40.93 6.76
CA CYS A 256 -0.05 -39.54 6.29
C CYS A 256 -0.28 -39.40 4.78
N LEU A 257 0.06 -40.40 3.95
CA LEU A 257 -0.13 -40.37 2.49
C LEU A 257 -0.89 -41.59 1.97
N GLN A 258 -2.20 -41.43 1.79
CA GLN A 258 -3.14 -42.55 1.74
C GLN A 258 -3.48 -43.04 0.32
N LYS A 259 -3.56 -42.14 -0.66
CA LYS A 259 -4.10 -42.44 -2.00
C LYS A 259 -3.32 -41.72 -3.11
N LEU A 260 -3.07 -42.42 -4.22
CA LEU A 260 -2.69 -41.80 -5.49
C LEU A 260 -3.93 -41.33 -6.24
N GLU A 261 -3.92 -40.09 -6.71
CA GLU A 261 -5.00 -39.52 -7.53
C GLU A 261 -4.62 -39.42 -9.01
N SER A 262 -3.40 -38.95 -9.30
CA SER A 262 -2.86 -38.98 -10.66
C SER A 262 -1.35 -39.20 -10.67
N LEU A 263 -0.85 -39.73 -11.79
CA LEU A 263 0.55 -39.99 -12.07
C LEU A 263 0.80 -39.73 -13.56
N LYS A 264 1.85 -38.99 -13.88
CA LYS A 264 2.35 -38.75 -15.23
C LYS A 264 3.83 -39.12 -15.28
N ILE A 265 4.26 -39.69 -16.41
CA ILE A 265 5.63 -40.13 -16.66
C ILE A 265 5.96 -39.76 -18.11
N ASP A 266 6.65 -38.64 -18.29
CA ASP A 266 6.91 -38.03 -19.60
C ASP A 266 8.41 -37.77 -19.76
N ASN A 267 9.07 -38.47 -20.69
CA ASN A 267 10.48 -38.27 -21.06
C ASN A 267 11.53 -38.25 -19.91
N GLY A 268 11.25 -38.93 -18.80
CA GLY A 268 12.14 -38.97 -17.62
C GLY A 268 11.76 -37.99 -16.51
N HIS A 269 10.77 -37.12 -16.74
CA HIS A 269 10.05 -36.40 -15.69
C HIS A 269 8.94 -37.29 -15.12
N VAL A 270 8.74 -37.22 -13.79
CA VAL A 270 7.66 -37.94 -13.10
C VAL A 270 6.95 -36.98 -12.16
N SER A 271 5.64 -36.83 -12.33
CA SER A 271 4.79 -36.02 -11.45
C SER A 271 3.60 -36.83 -10.94
N ALA A 272 3.29 -36.68 -9.65
CA ALA A 272 2.23 -37.40 -8.96
C ALA A 272 1.44 -36.48 -8.02
N ILE A 273 0.13 -36.70 -7.97
CA ILE A 273 -0.78 -36.04 -7.03
C ILE A 273 -1.36 -37.11 -6.12
N PHE A 274 -1.27 -36.88 -4.81
CA PHE A 274 -1.74 -37.75 -3.75
C PHE A 274 -2.80 -37.04 -2.91
N THR A 275 -3.71 -37.82 -2.32
CA THR A 275 -4.74 -37.34 -1.40
C THR A 275 -4.76 -38.14 -0.09
N SER A 276 -5.05 -37.45 1.01
CA SER A 276 -5.23 -38.02 2.35
C SER A 276 -6.42 -37.38 3.06
N GLN A 277 -7.34 -38.21 3.57
CA GLN A 277 -8.46 -37.78 4.38
C GLN A 277 -7.99 -37.49 5.80
N VAL A 278 -8.27 -36.29 6.32
CA VAL A 278 -7.88 -35.87 7.69
C VAL A 278 -8.56 -36.72 8.77
N SER A 279 -9.70 -37.35 8.47
CA SER A 279 -10.43 -38.24 9.37
C SER A 279 -9.97 -39.71 9.37
N GLU A 280 -8.88 -40.07 8.68
CA GLU A 280 -8.21 -41.36 8.93
C GLU A 280 -7.77 -41.41 10.42
N PRO A 281 -8.10 -42.47 11.19
CA PRO A 281 -7.97 -42.44 12.65
C PRO A 281 -6.56 -42.14 13.19
N HIS A 282 -5.52 -42.60 12.52
CA HIS A 282 -4.13 -42.43 12.97
C HIS A 282 -3.57 -41.06 12.58
N LEU A 283 -3.93 -40.54 11.40
CA LEU A 283 -3.59 -39.18 10.96
C LEU A 283 -4.32 -38.15 11.83
N TYR A 284 -5.61 -38.36 12.09
CA TYR A 284 -6.39 -37.55 13.01
C TYR A 284 -5.78 -37.57 14.42
N LYS A 285 -5.32 -38.74 14.91
CA LYS A 285 -4.62 -38.87 16.20
C LYS A 285 -3.27 -38.15 16.21
N ALA A 286 -2.48 -38.23 15.13
CA ALA A 286 -1.20 -37.53 15.01
C ALA A 286 -1.38 -36.00 15.06
N ILE A 287 -2.37 -35.47 14.33
CA ILE A 287 -2.69 -34.03 14.33
C ILE A 287 -3.27 -33.60 15.69
N ARG A 288 -4.22 -34.36 16.25
CA ARG A 288 -4.86 -34.05 17.54
C ARG A 288 -3.94 -34.27 18.76
N GLY A 289 -2.77 -34.89 18.57
CA GLY A 289 -1.71 -34.99 19.57
C GLY A 289 -0.74 -33.80 19.59
N HIS A 290 -0.90 -32.81 18.70
CA HIS A 290 -0.15 -31.55 18.69
C HIS A 290 -1.14 -30.38 18.83
N VAL A 291 -1.41 -30.00 20.08
CA VAL A 291 -2.41 -28.95 20.42
C VAL A 291 -1.69 -27.69 20.88
N VAL A 292 -1.98 -26.55 20.28
CA VAL A 292 -1.37 -25.26 20.64
C VAL A 292 -2.49 -24.29 20.99
N ASP A 293 -2.46 -23.74 22.20
CA ASP A 293 -3.58 -22.99 22.82
C ASP A 293 -4.97 -23.60 22.49
N ASP A 294 -5.23 -24.83 22.97
CA ASP A 294 -6.46 -25.64 22.77
C ASP A 294 -6.82 -26.05 21.31
N VAL A 295 -6.07 -25.59 20.29
CA VAL A 295 -6.36 -25.89 18.89
C VAL A 295 -5.39 -26.93 18.33
N ALA A 296 -5.92 -27.98 17.70
CA ALA A 296 -5.11 -29.01 17.06
C ALA A 296 -4.60 -28.54 15.70
N ILE A 297 -3.27 -28.58 15.54
CA ILE A 297 -2.57 -28.16 14.31
C ILE A 297 -1.83 -29.37 13.75
N CYS A 298 -1.89 -29.57 12.44
CA CYS A 298 -1.02 -30.54 11.77
C CYS A 298 0.45 -30.10 11.87
N PRO A 299 1.32 -30.86 12.57
CA PRO A 299 2.70 -30.44 12.77
C PRO A 299 3.53 -30.60 11.49
N ALA A 300 4.63 -29.84 11.40
CA ALA A 300 5.57 -29.92 10.28
C ALA A 300 6.09 -31.35 10.03
N SER A 301 6.21 -32.16 11.09
CA SER A 301 6.59 -33.58 11.04
C SER A 301 5.62 -34.48 10.25
N VAL A 302 4.31 -34.17 10.22
CA VAL A 302 3.34 -34.89 9.38
C VAL A 302 3.52 -34.52 7.91
N PHE A 303 3.76 -33.24 7.60
CA PHE A 303 4.09 -32.81 6.23
C PHE A 303 5.44 -33.37 5.76
N SER A 304 6.42 -33.55 6.66
CA SER A 304 7.66 -34.27 6.36
C SER A 304 7.43 -35.74 5.98
N ASP A 305 6.59 -36.49 6.71
CA ASP A 305 6.28 -37.88 6.33
C ASP A 305 5.54 -37.97 4.98
N MET A 306 4.63 -37.03 4.71
CA MET A 306 4.00 -36.89 3.39
C MET A 306 5.05 -36.66 2.30
N ALA A 307 6.02 -35.78 2.53
CA ALA A 307 7.09 -35.47 1.58
C ALA A 307 7.98 -36.69 1.28
N TYR A 308 8.51 -37.35 2.32
CA TYR A 308 9.35 -38.55 2.14
C TYR A 308 8.58 -39.70 1.49
N THR A 309 7.30 -39.91 1.85
CA THR A 309 6.47 -40.94 1.21
C THR A 309 6.23 -40.64 -0.27
N ALA A 310 5.92 -39.39 -0.62
CA ALA A 310 5.68 -38.96 -2.00
C ALA A 310 6.96 -39.06 -2.84
N ALA A 311 8.10 -38.59 -2.32
CA ALA A 311 9.39 -38.68 -3.00
C ALA A 311 9.80 -40.13 -3.26
N LYS A 312 9.69 -41.01 -2.25
CA LYS A 312 9.97 -42.44 -2.42
C LYS A 312 9.12 -43.06 -3.52
N PHE A 313 7.80 -42.83 -3.51
CA PHE A 313 6.90 -43.35 -4.55
C PHE A 313 7.30 -42.87 -5.96
N VAL A 314 7.61 -41.58 -6.10
CA VAL A 314 7.98 -40.97 -7.39
C VAL A 314 9.32 -41.50 -7.91
N LEU A 315 10.31 -41.73 -7.02
CA LEU A 315 11.57 -42.37 -7.36
C LEU A 315 11.38 -43.84 -7.78
N GLU A 316 10.52 -44.60 -7.08
CA GLU A 316 10.15 -45.96 -7.50
C GLU A 316 9.49 -45.99 -8.89
N GLN A 317 8.67 -44.98 -9.24
CA GLN A 317 8.09 -44.87 -10.60
C GLN A 317 9.14 -44.45 -11.65
N ALA A 318 10.12 -43.63 -11.27
CA ALA A 318 11.27 -43.28 -12.11
C ALA A 318 12.27 -44.45 -12.30
N GLY A 319 12.11 -45.55 -11.56
CA GLY A 319 13.03 -46.70 -11.58
C GLY A 319 14.31 -46.48 -10.77
N ILE A 320 14.30 -45.54 -9.83
CA ILE A 320 15.42 -45.22 -8.94
C ILE A 320 15.15 -45.83 -7.57
N GLU A 321 15.93 -46.87 -7.22
CA GLU A 321 15.91 -47.46 -5.89
C GLU A 321 16.73 -46.59 -4.94
N ALA A 322 16.03 -45.83 -4.07
CA ALA A 322 16.63 -44.93 -3.09
C ALA A 322 16.35 -45.42 -1.65
N ASP A 323 17.41 -45.58 -0.87
CA ASP A 323 17.31 -45.69 0.59
C ASP A 323 16.82 -44.36 1.17
N LEU A 324 16.00 -44.40 2.22
CA LEU A 324 15.58 -43.22 2.98
C LEU A 324 16.80 -42.49 3.58
N ALA A 325 17.87 -43.22 3.91
CA ALA A 325 19.13 -42.65 4.38
C ALA A 325 19.81 -41.70 3.36
N ASN A 326 19.46 -41.80 2.07
CA ASN A 326 19.98 -40.96 0.99
C ASN A 326 19.03 -39.79 0.64
N LEU A 327 17.87 -39.67 1.30
CA LEU A 327 16.90 -38.61 1.05
C LEU A 327 17.07 -37.50 2.09
N GLU A 328 17.24 -36.27 1.61
CA GLU A 328 17.38 -35.10 2.45
C GLU A 328 16.26 -34.09 2.16
N LEU A 329 15.51 -33.70 3.19
CA LEU A 329 14.48 -32.68 3.11
C LEU A 329 15.11 -31.29 3.23
N VAL A 330 14.76 -30.41 2.30
CA VAL A 330 15.35 -29.08 2.13
C VAL A 330 14.24 -28.03 1.94
N ASP A 331 14.40 -26.87 2.55
CA ASP A 331 13.49 -25.72 2.48
C ASP A 331 12.01 -26.06 2.78
N LEU A 332 11.72 -26.84 3.84
CA LEU A 332 10.34 -27.00 4.30
C LEU A 332 9.85 -25.67 4.85
N ASN A 333 8.90 -25.04 4.16
CA ASN A 333 8.41 -23.70 4.44
C ASN A 333 6.89 -23.73 4.56
N MET A 334 6.38 -23.43 5.76
CA MET A 334 4.96 -23.48 6.09
C MET A 334 4.34 -22.09 6.03
N THR A 335 3.34 -21.89 5.16
CA THR A 335 2.68 -20.60 4.95
C THR A 335 1.33 -20.50 5.69
N HIS A 336 0.60 -21.61 5.85
CA HIS A 336 -0.66 -21.63 6.60
C HIS A 336 -0.81 -22.93 7.39
N ALA A 337 -1.21 -22.81 8.66
CA ALA A 337 -1.53 -23.95 9.51
C ALA A 337 -2.71 -24.77 8.95
N LEU A 338 -2.58 -26.10 8.98
CA LEU A 338 -3.72 -27.01 8.79
C LEU A 338 -4.35 -27.28 10.17
N VAL A 339 -5.43 -26.57 10.46
CA VAL A 339 -6.16 -26.63 11.73
C VAL A 339 -7.29 -27.65 11.64
N VAL A 340 -7.43 -28.52 12.65
CA VAL A 340 -8.43 -29.61 12.65
C VAL A 340 -9.40 -29.48 13.82
N HIS A 341 -10.60 -28.97 13.52
CA HIS A 341 -11.67 -28.84 14.50
C HIS A 341 -12.44 -30.17 14.70
N SER A 342 -13.08 -30.32 15.87
CA SER A 342 -13.78 -31.55 16.29
C SER A 342 -15.03 -31.95 15.48
N LYS A 343 -15.34 -31.22 14.41
CA LYS A 343 -16.47 -31.45 13.49
C LYS A 343 -16.07 -31.55 12.02
N ASP A 344 -14.80 -31.32 11.68
CA ASP A 344 -14.36 -31.10 10.29
C ASP A 344 -13.64 -32.34 9.73
N THR A 345 -14.40 -33.43 9.53
CA THR A 345 -13.88 -34.73 9.10
C THR A 345 -13.74 -34.88 7.59
N GLU A 346 -14.38 -34.00 6.82
CA GLU A 346 -14.43 -34.05 5.35
C GLU A 346 -13.19 -33.43 4.68
N GLN A 347 -12.29 -32.82 5.44
CA GLN A 347 -11.10 -32.17 4.88
C GLN A 347 -10.13 -33.19 4.26
N ILE A 348 -9.69 -32.89 3.03
CA ILE A 348 -8.72 -33.68 2.27
C ILE A 348 -7.44 -32.85 2.12
N VAL A 349 -6.30 -33.42 2.51
CA VAL A 349 -4.97 -32.91 2.19
C VAL A 349 -4.57 -33.41 0.80
N HIS A 350 -4.08 -32.51 -0.03
CA HIS A 350 -3.52 -32.79 -1.35
C HIS A 350 -2.01 -32.56 -1.29
N VAL A 351 -1.26 -33.48 -1.89
CA VAL A 351 0.20 -33.39 -1.99
C VAL A 351 0.58 -33.57 -3.45
N SER A 352 1.23 -32.57 -4.04
CA SER A 352 1.83 -32.67 -5.36
C SER A 352 3.32 -32.92 -5.21
N ALA A 353 3.87 -33.90 -5.93
CA ALA A 353 5.30 -34.17 -6.00
C ALA A 353 5.77 -34.26 -7.45
N ASP A 354 6.86 -33.57 -7.77
CA ASP A 354 7.35 -33.35 -9.13
C ASP A 354 8.87 -33.58 -9.17
N PHE A 355 9.33 -34.57 -9.94
CA PHE A 355 10.72 -35.02 -9.93
C PHE A 355 11.50 -34.63 -11.19
N GLU A 356 12.54 -33.82 -10.97
CA GLU A 356 13.52 -33.49 -12.00
C GLU A 356 14.72 -34.45 -11.93
N SER A 357 14.76 -35.41 -12.86
CA SER A 357 15.79 -36.44 -12.93
C SER A 357 17.22 -35.90 -13.15
N THR A 358 17.38 -34.69 -13.69
CA THR A 358 18.68 -34.07 -13.96
C THR A 358 19.35 -33.56 -12.68
N GLN A 359 18.60 -32.88 -11.80
CA GLN A 359 19.11 -32.39 -10.52
C GLN A 359 18.93 -33.40 -9.37
N LYS A 360 18.14 -34.46 -9.60
CA LYS A 360 17.68 -35.43 -8.59
C LYS A 360 16.93 -34.77 -7.42
N VAL A 361 16.08 -33.80 -7.75
CA VAL A 361 15.26 -33.06 -6.78
C VAL A 361 13.79 -33.38 -7.02
N ILE A 362 13.06 -33.69 -5.95
CA ILE A 362 11.60 -33.77 -5.93
C ILE A 362 11.09 -32.47 -5.31
N SER A 363 10.37 -31.65 -6.07
CA SER A 363 9.67 -30.47 -5.54
C SER A 363 8.29 -30.89 -5.03
N ILE A 364 7.92 -30.44 -3.83
CA ILE A 364 6.70 -30.90 -3.14
C ILE A 364 5.88 -29.71 -2.62
N THR A 365 4.57 -29.75 -2.85
CA THR A 365 3.61 -28.72 -2.45
C THR A 365 2.45 -29.35 -1.67
N PHE A 366 2.06 -28.72 -0.55
CA PHE A 366 0.95 -29.16 0.29
C PHE A 366 -0.22 -28.18 0.21
N SER A 367 -1.43 -28.70 0.01
CA SER A 367 -2.68 -27.93 0.10
C SER A 367 -3.80 -28.76 0.74
N SER A 368 -4.95 -28.15 1.03
CA SER A 368 -6.16 -28.89 1.44
C SER A 368 -7.43 -28.32 0.83
N THR A 369 -8.46 -29.15 0.76
CA THR A 369 -9.84 -28.77 0.43
C THR A 369 -10.74 -29.17 1.60
N GLY A 370 -11.44 -28.20 2.18
CA GLY A 370 -12.44 -28.43 3.23
C GLY A 370 -13.86 -28.38 2.68
N ASN A 371 -14.82 -28.02 3.54
CA ASN A 371 -16.23 -27.84 3.17
C ASN A 371 -16.49 -26.65 2.19
N SER A 372 -15.50 -25.78 1.97
CA SER A 372 -15.51 -24.75 0.93
C SER A 372 -14.80 -25.23 -0.34
N SER A 373 -15.33 -24.85 -1.51
CA SER A 373 -14.79 -25.24 -2.83
C SER A 373 -13.47 -24.58 -3.23
N SER A 374 -12.86 -23.80 -2.33
CA SER A 374 -11.55 -23.16 -2.50
C SER A 374 -10.43 -23.99 -1.88
N MET A 375 -9.41 -24.34 -2.65
CA MET A 375 -8.22 -25.03 -2.15
C MET A 375 -7.28 -24.06 -1.40
N ALA A 376 -6.87 -24.42 -0.19
CA ALA A 376 -5.95 -23.65 0.66
C ALA A 376 -4.52 -24.21 0.57
N GLY A 377 -3.52 -23.38 0.32
CA GLY A 377 -2.10 -23.80 0.28
C GLY A 377 -1.44 -23.71 1.66
N HIS A 378 -0.78 -24.79 2.10
CA HIS A 378 -0.18 -24.90 3.45
C HIS A 378 1.33 -24.69 3.47
N GLY A 379 2.05 -25.06 2.41
CA GLY A 379 3.50 -24.93 2.34
C GLY A 379 4.14 -25.68 1.18
N THR A 380 5.46 -25.63 1.12
CA THR A 380 6.30 -26.33 0.13
C THR A 380 7.55 -26.91 0.79
N CYS A 381 8.18 -27.89 0.13
CA CYS A 381 9.54 -28.35 0.44
C CYS A 381 10.19 -28.99 -0.80
N ARG A 382 11.44 -29.40 -0.68
CA ARG A 382 12.16 -30.20 -1.67
C ARG A 382 12.76 -31.44 -1.00
N ILE A 383 12.79 -32.57 -1.68
CA ILE A 383 13.61 -33.73 -1.31
C ILE A 383 14.76 -33.84 -2.31
N VAL A 384 15.99 -33.93 -1.82
CA VAL A 384 17.21 -34.12 -2.61
C VAL A 384 17.69 -35.57 -2.44
N VAL A 385 18.07 -36.22 -3.54
CA VAL A 385 18.60 -37.59 -3.51
C VAL A 385 20.13 -37.57 -3.59
N ASN A 386 20.78 -37.80 -2.46
CA ASN A 386 22.24 -37.77 -2.32
C ASN A 386 22.89 -39.08 -2.81
N GLU A 387 23.94 -39.01 -3.63
CA GLU A 387 24.71 -40.18 -4.09
C GLU A 387 25.73 -40.66 -3.03
N GLY A 388 25.23 -40.99 -1.83
CA GLY A 388 25.98 -41.58 -0.72
C GLY A 388 26.56 -40.55 0.27
N ASN A 389 26.68 -40.99 1.53
CA ASN A 389 27.01 -40.17 2.71
C ASN A 389 28.34 -39.38 2.68
N VAL A 390 29.22 -39.59 1.70
CA VAL A 390 30.65 -39.22 1.78
C VAL A 390 30.87 -37.73 2.09
N VAL A 391 30.02 -36.84 1.57
CA VAL A 391 30.10 -35.40 1.86
C VAL A 391 29.65 -35.09 3.29
N GLN A 392 28.49 -35.62 3.69
CA GLN A 392 27.86 -35.33 4.99
C GLN A 392 28.68 -35.94 6.16
N GLU A 393 29.27 -37.12 5.97
CA GLU A 393 30.24 -37.71 6.90
C GLU A 393 31.55 -36.90 6.98
N ALA A 394 32.04 -36.36 5.85
CA ALA A 394 33.26 -35.56 5.83
C ALA A 394 33.08 -34.20 6.53
N GLU A 395 31.92 -33.54 6.36
CA GLU A 395 31.60 -32.29 7.07
C GLU A 395 31.34 -32.56 8.57
N TRP A 396 30.55 -33.59 8.89
CA TRP A 396 30.31 -33.99 10.28
C TRP A 396 31.61 -34.30 11.03
N SER A 397 32.57 -34.99 10.40
CA SER A 397 33.87 -35.33 11.03
C SER A 397 34.65 -34.13 11.57
N ARG A 398 34.39 -32.91 11.05
CA ARG A 398 34.98 -31.65 11.50
C ARG A 398 34.27 -31.10 12.74
N MET A 399 32.94 -31.20 12.77
CA MET A 399 32.09 -30.68 13.85
C MET A 399 31.98 -31.63 15.03
N GLN A 400 32.09 -32.94 14.80
CA GLN A 400 31.88 -34.01 15.79
C GLN A 400 32.56 -33.73 17.13
N ARG A 401 33.88 -33.51 17.14
CA ARG A 401 34.63 -33.28 18.38
C ARG A 401 34.31 -31.95 19.08
N LEU A 402 33.75 -30.96 18.37
CA LEU A 402 33.28 -29.72 18.98
C LEU A 402 31.96 -29.98 19.70
N VAL A 403 31.02 -30.66 19.05
CA VAL A 403 29.70 -31.01 19.62
C VAL A 403 29.85 -32.00 20.78
N GLU A 404 30.63 -33.06 20.64
CA GLU A 404 30.93 -34.03 21.71
C GLU A 404 31.55 -33.32 22.94
N SER A 405 32.48 -32.38 22.72
CA SER A 405 33.08 -31.59 23.80
C SER A 405 32.07 -30.65 24.46
N ARG A 406 31.12 -30.10 23.70
CA ARG A 406 30.08 -29.20 24.23
C ARG A 406 29.03 -29.96 25.03
N VAL A 407 28.53 -31.08 24.51
CA VAL A 407 27.65 -32.02 25.22
C VAL A 407 28.29 -32.46 26.54
N SER A 408 29.55 -32.91 26.51
CA SER A 408 30.30 -33.30 27.72
C SER A 408 30.42 -32.15 28.73
N SER A 409 30.57 -30.91 28.26
CA SER A 409 30.63 -29.72 29.11
C SER A 409 29.28 -29.34 29.72
N LEU A 410 28.16 -29.62 29.06
CA LEU A 410 26.81 -29.37 29.58
C LEU A 410 26.41 -30.43 30.62
N GLU A 411 26.69 -31.71 30.33
CA GLU A 411 26.41 -32.84 31.24
C GLU A 411 27.23 -32.79 32.53
N SER A 412 28.43 -32.21 32.49
CA SER A 412 29.31 -32.04 33.66
C SER A 412 29.22 -30.66 34.33
N SER A 413 28.42 -29.74 33.78
CA SER A 413 28.24 -28.40 34.37
C SER A 413 27.48 -28.45 35.68
N LYS A 414 27.83 -27.57 36.62
CA LYS A 414 27.09 -27.35 37.88
C LYS A 414 26.18 -26.12 37.86
N THR A 415 26.23 -25.33 36.79
CA THR A 415 25.36 -24.16 36.58
C THR A 415 24.24 -24.44 35.58
N ALA A 416 24.34 -25.53 34.80
CA ALA A 416 23.31 -25.93 33.85
C ALA A 416 21.96 -26.25 34.53
N HIS A 417 20.89 -25.90 33.84
CA HIS A 417 19.53 -26.16 34.27
C HIS A 417 19.10 -27.58 33.84
N HIS A 418 19.27 -28.53 34.76
CA HIS A 418 18.83 -29.91 34.56
C HIS A 418 17.31 -30.05 34.78
N MET A 419 16.62 -30.69 33.83
CA MET A 419 15.16 -30.89 33.85
C MET A 419 14.78 -32.34 33.55
N THR A 420 13.81 -32.85 34.29
CA THR A 420 13.23 -34.20 34.10
C THR A 420 12.01 -34.17 33.18
N LYS A 421 11.67 -35.31 32.56
CA LYS A 421 10.54 -35.47 31.63
C LYS A 421 9.23 -34.77 32.04
N SER A 422 8.86 -34.88 33.32
CA SER A 422 7.61 -34.29 33.84
C SER A 422 7.66 -32.76 33.97
N LEU A 423 8.86 -32.17 34.13
CA LEU A 423 9.05 -30.73 34.09
C LEU A 423 9.13 -30.23 32.64
N ILE A 424 9.83 -30.95 31.76
CA ILE A 424 9.98 -30.63 30.33
C ILE A 424 8.61 -30.46 29.67
N TYR A 425 7.75 -31.48 29.74
CA TYR A 425 6.44 -31.41 29.08
C TYR A 425 5.44 -30.44 29.76
N LYS A 426 5.63 -30.14 31.05
CA LYS A 426 4.87 -29.11 31.77
C LYS A 426 5.29 -27.67 31.42
N LEU A 427 6.53 -27.47 30.97
CA LEU A 427 6.98 -26.19 30.43
C LEU A 427 6.58 -26.07 28.96
N PHE A 428 6.66 -27.16 28.19
CA PHE A 428 6.14 -27.24 26.83
C PHE A 428 4.66 -26.92 26.73
N SER A 429 3.82 -27.39 27.66
CA SER A 429 2.38 -27.11 27.70
C SER A 429 2.01 -25.65 28.00
N THR A 430 2.99 -24.73 28.07
CA THR A 430 2.75 -23.28 27.98
C THR A 430 2.73 -22.78 26.53
N LEU A 431 3.19 -23.60 25.58
CA LEU A 431 3.23 -23.41 24.14
C LEU A 431 2.36 -24.50 23.48
N VAL A 432 2.87 -25.73 23.39
CA VAL A 432 2.20 -26.91 22.81
C VAL A 432 1.89 -27.93 23.89
N ASP A 433 0.61 -28.29 24.05
CA ASP A 433 0.21 -29.50 24.78
C ASP A 433 0.34 -30.71 23.84
N TYR A 434 1.39 -31.49 24.09
CA TYR A 434 1.73 -32.69 23.34
C TYR A 434 1.09 -33.93 23.97
N ASP A 435 0.44 -34.77 23.15
CA ASP A 435 0.09 -36.12 23.59
C ASP A 435 1.34 -36.94 23.94
N ARG A 436 1.18 -37.92 24.82
CA ARG A 436 2.23 -38.85 25.28
C ARG A 436 2.96 -39.57 24.14
N SER A 437 2.32 -39.73 22.97
CA SER A 437 2.95 -40.30 21.77
C SER A 437 4.13 -39.46 21.27
N TYR A 438 4.08 -38.12 21.42
CA TYR A 438 5.17 -37.20 21.08
C TYR A 438 6.23 -37.04 22.19
N HIS A 439 6.08 -37.71 23.35
CA HIS A 439 6.97 -37.51 24.50
C HIS A 439 8.30 -38.28 24.38
N ALA A 440 9.15 -37.91 23.41
CA ALA A 440 10.46 -38.53 23.18
C ALA A 440 11.56 -38.05 24.16
N LEU A 441 11.60 -36.75 24.50
CA LEU A 441 12.59 -36.15 25.41
C LEU A 441 12.42 -36.70 26.82
N SER A 442 13.50 -37.01 27.54
CA SER A 442 13.41 -37.68 28.86
C SER A 442 14.17 -36.94 29.96
N GLU A 443 15.36 -36.44 29.67
CA GLU A 443 16.16 -35.57 30.54
C GLU A 443 16.83 -34.50 29.67
N ILE A 444 17.00 -33.28 30.18
CA ILE A 444 17.59 -32.14 29.45
C ILE A 444 18.51 -31.36 30.39
N SER A 445 19.62 -30.84 29.85
CA SER A 445 20.50 -29.87 30.50
C SER A 445 20.67 -28.66 29.59
N ILE A 446 20.23 -27.47 30.04
CA ILE A 446 20.34 -26.19 29.31
C ILE A 446 21.41 -25.33 29.97
N GLU A 447 22.20 -24.58 29.20
CA GLU A 447 23.15 -23.60 29.75
C GLU A 447 22.45 -22.34 30.31
N GLU A 448 23.11 -21.67 31.26
CA GLU A 448 22.62 -20.47 31.97
C GLU A 448 22.27 -19.28 31.04
N ASN A 449 22.82 -19.23 29.83
CA ASN A 449 22.52 -18.25 28.78
C ASN A 449 21.34 -18.63 27.86
N PHE A 450 20.83 -19.86 27.93
CA PHE A 450 19.83 -20.41 27.00
C PHE A 450 20.25 -20.32 25.51
N GLU A 451 21.55 -20.50 25.22
CA GLU A 451 22.07 -20.59 23.84
C GLU A 451 22.34 -22.04 23.40
N ASP A 452 22.59 -22.95 24.35
CA ASP A 452 22.90 -24.37 24.12
C ASP A 452 22.10 -25.29 25.05
N ALA A 453 21.70 -26.47 24.55
CA ALA A 453 21.07 -27.54 25.32
C ALA A 453 21.48 -28.95 24.86
N THR A 454 21.58 -29.89 25.79
CA THR A 454 21.70 -31.34 25.52
C THR A 454 20.53 -32.11 26.12
N ALA A 455 20.11 -33.21 25.50
CA ALA A 455 18.93 -33.99 25.88
C ALA A 455 19.05 -35.49 25.62
N THR A 456 18.52 -36.30 26.54
CA THR A 456 18.31 -37.74 26.34
C THR A 456 16.96 -37.97 25.68
N MET A 457 16.97 -38.39 24.41
CA MET A 457 15.80 -38.82 23.64
C MET A 457 15.59 -40.33 23.75
N VAL A 458 14.34 -40.79 23.70
CA VAL A 458 14.00 -42.21 23.49
C VAL A 458 12.96 -42.35 22.40
N PHE A 459 13.37 -42.89 21.25
CA PHE A 459 12.48 -43.10 20.10
C PHE A 459 11.65 -44.36 20.29
N LYS A 460 10.39 -44.16 20.70
CA LYS A 460 9.40 -45.23 20.81
C LYS A 460 8.74 -45.49 19.46
N GLN A 461 8.75 -46.75 19.02
CA GLN A 461 7.87 -47.22 17.97
C GLN A 461 6.70 -47.97 18.61
N ASP A 462 5.49 -47.47 18.40
CA ASP A 462 4.24 -48.10 18.82
C ASP A 462 3.39 -48.36 17.56
N PRO A 463 3.15 -49.63 17.18
CA PRO A 463 2.35 -49.98 16.00
C PRO A 463 0.89 -49.49 16.06
N GLU A 464 0.34 -49.16 17.24
CA GLU A 464 -1.01 -48.59 17.40
C GLU A 464 -1.07 -47.07 17.10
N LEU A 465 0.02 -46.50 16.57
CA LEU A 465 0.08 -45.10 16.12
C LEU A 465 -0.08 -44.93 14.60
N GLY A 466 -0.04 -46.01 13.80
CA GLY A 466 -0.13 -45.97 12.34
C GLY A 466 1.13 -46.46 11.62
N SER A 467 1.14 -46.30 10.29
CA SER A 467 2.24 -46.72 9.41
C SER A 467 2.81 -45.49 8.69
N PHE A 468 4.12 -45.28 8.78
CA PHE A 468 4.78 -44.04 8.32
C PHE A 468 6.09 -44.38 7.59
N THR A 469 6.54 -43.48 6.71
CA THR A 469 7.89 -43.54 6.10
C THR A 469 8.94 -43.07 7.11
N HIS A 470 8.69 -41.92 7.74
CA HIS A 470 9.32 -41.51 9.00
C HIS A 470 8.22 -41.10 9.99
N SER A 471 8.17 -41.76 11.15
CA SER A 471 7.13 -41.49 12.16
C SER A 471 7.10 -40.01 12.58
N PRO A 472 5.98 -39.29 12.40
CA PRO A 472 5.88 -37.87 12.77
C PRO A 472 6.24 -37.63 14.24
N TYR A 473 5.82 -38.52 15.14
CA TYR A 473 6.14 -38.51 16.57
C TYR A 473 7.65 -38.55 16.89
N ILE A 474 8.46 -39.06 15.97
CA ILE A 474 9.93 -39.12 16.06
C ILE A 474 10.55 -37.90 15.37
N VAL A 475 10.06 -37.52 14.19
CA VAL A 475 10.56 -36.36 13.42
C VAL A 475 10.33 -35.05 14.17
N ASP A 476 9.17 -34.86 14.81
CA ASP A 476 8.83 -33.65 15.57
C ASP A 476 9.83 -33.41 16.72
N ALA A 477 10.27 -34.50 17.35
CA ALA A 477 11.19 -34.47 18.47
C ALA A 477 12.59 -33.92 18.09
N LEU A 478 12.96 -33.97 16.80
CA LEU A 478 14.18 -33.32 16.28
C LEU A 478 14.09 -31.78 16.34
N VAL A 479 12.89 -31.22 16.37
CA VAL A 479 12.64 -29.77 16.47
C VAL A 479 12.34 -29.36 17.91
N HIS A 480 11.81 -30.27 18.74
CA HIS A 480 11.44 -29.99 20.14
C HIS A 480 12.56 -29.34 20.96
N LEU A 481 13.80 -29.83 20.88
CA LEU A 481 14.86 -29.34 21.76
C LEU A 481 15.18 -27.84 21.53
N ALA A 482 15.27 -27.43 20.25
CA ALA A 482 15.45 -26.02 19.89
C ALA A 482 14.20 -25.17 20.22
N GLY A 483 13.00 -25.72 20.01
CA GLY A 483 11.74 -25.06 20.36
C GLY A 483 11.57 -24.81 21.86
N LEU A 484 12.01 -25.77 22.69
CA LEU A 484 12.04 -25.64 24.16
C LEU A 484 13.05 -24.57 24.59
N LEU A 485 14.28 -24.64 24.06
CA LEU A 485 15.39 -23.74 24.37
C LEU A 485 14.97 -22.27 24.21
N LEU A 486 14.34 -21.92 23.09
CA LEU A 486 13.83 -20.58 22.82
C LEU A 486 12.59 -20.19 23.64
N ASN A 487 11.72 -21.14 23.99
CA ASN A 487 10.43 -20.81 24.61
C ASN A 487 10.41 -20.87 26.15
N VAL A 488 11.42 -21.46 26.76
CA VAL A 488 11.59 -21.57 28.23
C VAL A 488 12.62 -20.58 28.78
N ASP A 489 13.40 -19.93 27.90
CA ASP A 489 14.28 -18.79 28.17
C ASP A 489 13.64 -17.76 29.14
N PRO A 490 14.16 -17.59 30.37
CA PRO A 490 13.62 -16.67 31.37
C PRO A 490 13.70 -15.18 30.99
N ALA A 491 14.53 -14.81 30.00
CA ALA A 491 14.60 -13.46 29.46
C ALA A 491 13.50 -13.18 28.42
N LYS A 492 12.82 -14.22 27.91
CA LYS A 492 11.69 -14.06 26.98
C LYS A 492 10.47 -13.46 27.68
N SER A 493 9.80 -12.51 27.03
CA SER A 493 8.50 -12.01 27.50
C SER A 493 7.45 -13.12 27.54
N LYS A 494 6.55 -13.07 28.53
CA LYS A 494 5.44 -14.02 28.70
C LYS A 494 4.40 -13.94 27.56
N THR A 495 4.36 -12.80 26.88
CA THR A 495 3.56 -12.55 25.66
C THR A 495 4.11 -13.24 24.43
N ASP A 496 5.39 -13.62 24.43
CA ASP A 496 6.10 -13.96 23.19
C ASP A 496 6.23 -15.48 23.04
N LEU A 497 6.04 -15.95 21.81
CA LEU A 497 6.23 -17.33 21.38
C LEU A 497 7.26 -17.36 20.24
N TYR A 498 8.07 -18.40 20.18
CA TYR A 498 8.92 -18.70 19.02
C TYR A 498 8.38 -19.92 18.31
N ILE A 499 7.98 -19.76 17.04
CA ILE A 499 7.38 -20.81 16.21
C ILE A 499 8.30 -21.09 15.00
N ALA A 500 8.56 -22.36 14.72
CA ALA A 500 9.32 -22.77 13.54
C ALA A 500 8.43 -22.65 12.28
N GLY A 501 8.66 -21.61 11.47
CA GLY A 501 7.97 -21.44 10.19
C GLY A 501 8.66 -22.13 9.01
N ASN A 502 9.98 -22.38 9.15
CA ASN A 502 10.79 -23.00 8.12
C ASN A 502 11.90 -23.88 8.74
N ILE A 503 12.22 -24.98 8.06
CA ILE A 503 13.37 -25.86 8.32
C ILE A 503 14.21 -25.88 7.05
N GLY A 504 15.44 -25.35 7.10
CA GLY A 504 16.30 -25.29 5.92
C GLY A 504 16.80 -26.67 5.48
N ARG A 505 17.29 -27.53 6.38
CA ARG A 505 17.74 -28.90 6.02
C ARG A 505 17.41 -29.93 7.11
N MET A 506 16.96 -31.13 6.72
CA MET A 506 16.73 -32.27 7.61
C MET A 506 17.19 -33.57 6.94
N SER A 507 18.03 -34.35 7.62
CA SER A 507 18.55 -35.65 7.17
C SER A 507 18.44 -36.68 8.30
N ILE A 508 18.05 -37.92 7.96
CA ILE A 508 17.88 -39.04 8.89
C ILE A 508 18.72 -40.21 8.39
N MET A 509 19.83 -40.49 9.08
CA MET A 509 20.96 -41.28 8.56
C MET A 509 20.79 -42.78 8.84
N GLY A 510 19.71 -43.33 8.29
CA GLY A 510 19.29 -44.73 8.41
C GLY A 510 18.20 -44.96 9.47
N ASP A 511 17.95 -46.23 9.80
CA ASP A 511 16.98 -46.64 10.81
C ASP A 511 17.30 -46.02 12.18
N LEU A 512 16.38 -45.19 12.71
CA LEU A 512 16.55 -44.58 14.03
C LEU A 512 16.47 -45.64 15.16
N PRO A 513 17.36 -45.61 16.17
CA PRO A 513 17.47 -46.66 17.18
C PRO A 513 16.16 -46.94 17.95
N LYS A 514 15.63 -48.15 17.81
CA LYS A 514 14.32 -48.52 18.36
C LYS A 514 14.40 -48.75 19.87
N ASN A 515 13.75 -47.88 20.65
CA ASN A 515 13.74 -47.90 22.12
C ASN A 515 15.12 -47.76 22.81
N GLN A 516 16.18 -47.38 22.08
CA GLN A 516 17.48 -47.02 22.65
C GLN A 516 17.49 -45.52 23.02
N GLN A 517 18.33 -45.14 23.99
CA GLN A 517 18.59 -43.74 24.31
C GLN A 517 19.50 -43.12 23.24
N CYS A 518 19.14 -41.94 22.75
CA CYS A 518 19.95 -41.13 21.85
C CYS A 518 20.21 -39.77 22.51
N THR A 519 21.42 -39.25 22.40
CA THR A 519 21.74 -37.89 22.89
C THR A 519 21.49 -36.89 21.78
N ALA A 520 20.76 -35.82 22.07
CA ALA A 520 20.53 -34.72 21.14
C ALA A 520 21.14 -33.43 21.68
N TYR A 521 21.80 -32.67 20.80
CA TYR A 521 22.36 -31.35 21.08
C TYR A 521 21.64 -30.32 20.22
N ALA A 522 21.19 -29.22 20.82
CA ALA A 522 20.63 -28.07 20.13
C ALA A 522 21.41 -26.81 20.46
N THR A 523 21.56 -25.94 19.47
CA THR A 523 22.29 -24.67 19.59
C THR A 523 21.59 -23.56 18.81
N ILE A 524 21.65 -22.33 19.31
CA ILE A 524 21.19 -21.13 18.60
C ILE A 524 22.40 -20.50 17.89
N ARG A 525 22.48 -20.63 16.56
CA ARG A 525 23.59 -20.06 15.77
C ARG A 525 23.48 -18.54 15.59
N GLU A 526 22.26 -18.03 15.47
CA GLU A 526 22.02 -16.61 15.22
C GLU A 526 20.73 -16.15 15.89
N ARG A 527 20.77 -14.96 16.52
CA ARG A 527 19.58 -14.20 16.96
C ARG A 527 19.59 -12.83 16.26
N THR A 528 18.63 -12.60 15.37
CA THR A 528 18.52 -11.33 14.62
C THR A 528 17.80 -10.25 15.43
N SER A 529 18.08 -8.98 15.16
CA SER A 529 17.35 -7.84 15.75
C SER A 529 15.85 -7.81 15.42
N LYS A 530 15.42 -8.55 14.38
CA LYS A 530 14.01 -8.70 13.97
C LYS A 530 13.28 -9.85 14.69
N GLY A 531 13.93 -10.56 15.61
CA GLY A 531 13.33 -11.66 16.36
C GLY A 531 13.21 -12.98 15.59
N VAL A 532 13.96 -13.15 14.51
CA VAL A 532 14.27 -14.48 13.95
C VAL A 532 15.44 -15.08 14.73
N CYS A 533 15.31 -16.34 15.13
CA CYS A 533 16.40 -17.17 15.63
C CYS A 533 16.66 -18.34 14.66
N LEU A 534 17.93 -18.63 14.37
CA LEU A 534 18.34 -19.81 13.61
C LEU A 534 18.95 -20.85 14.55
N CYS A 535 18.39 -22.04 14.56
CA CYS A 535 18.81 -23.13 15.43
C CYS A 535 19.19 -24.39 14.63
N ASP A 536 20.15 -25.15 15.15
CA ASP A 536 20.47 -26.49 14.67
C ASP A 536 20.24 -27.53 15.77
N VAL A 537 19.89 -28.75 15.37
CA VAL A 537 19.79 -29.93 16.23
C VAL A 537 20.52 -31.12 15.60
N TYR A 538 21.35 -31.79 16.40
CA TYR A 538 22.14 -32.96 16.02
C TYR A 538 21.82 -34.11 16.98
N VAL A 539 21.60 -35.32 16.48
CA VAL A 539 21.20 -36.48 17.30
C VAL A 539 22.14 -37.67 17.09
N PHE A 540 22.55 -38.28 18.21
CA PHE A 540 23.57 -39.32 18.29
C PHE A 540 23.03 -40.60 18.92
N ALA A 541 23.35 -41.75 18.31
CA ALA A 541 23.28 -43.04 18.95
C ALA A 541 24.70 -43.40 19.42
N ASP A 542 24.91 -43.42 20.73
CA ASP A 542 26.23 -43.52 21.36
C ASP A 542 27.19 -42.41 20.87
N THR A 543 28.02 -42.66 19.85
CA THR A 543 28.88 -41.67 19.17
C THR A 543 28.62 -41.52 17.66
N LYS A 544 27.63 -42.23 17.12
CA LYS A 544 27.24 -42.13 15.70
C LYS A 544 26.14 -41.10 15.50
N LEU A 545 26.34 -40.13 14.63
CA LEU A 545 25.27 -39.26 14.13
C LEU A 545 24.18 -40.09 13.44
N VAL A 546 22.91 -39.85 13.80
CA VAL A 546 21.73 -40.54 13.23
C VAL A 546 20.66 -39.61 12.69
N ALA A 547 20.63 -38.33 13.10
CA ALA A 547 19.80 -37.31 12.45
C ALA A 547 20.37 -35.90 12.63
N THR A 548 20.10 -35.03 11.66
CA THR A 548 20.38 -33.59 11.70
C THR A 548 19.17 -32.80 11.26
N CYS A 549 18.90 -31.69 11.93
CA CYS A 549 17.89 -30.71 11.57
C CYS A 549 18.54 -29.32 11.72
N THR A 550 18.99 -28.71 10.62
CA THR A 550 19.72 -27.45 10.62
C THR A 550 18.91 -26.32 9.99
N ASP A 551 19.31 -25.10 10.30
CA ASP A 551 18.67 -23.89 9.77
C ASP A 551 17.17 -23.85 10.12
N ILE A 552 16.83 -24.30 11.33
CA ILE A 552 15.47 -24.24 11.86
C ILE A 552 15.19 -22.78 12.21
N LYS A 553 14.32 -22.16 11.41
CA LYS A 553 14.00 -20.73 11.48
C LYS A 553 12.79 -20.49 12.39
N PHE A 554 13.08 -20.13 13.63
CA PHE A 554 12.07 -19.72 14.61
C PHE A 554 11.77 -18.23 14.48
N GLN A 555 10.50 -17.88 14.26
CA GLN A 555 10.00 -16.51 14.25
C GLN A 555 9.36 -16.18 15.60
N ARG A 556 9.71 -15.02 16.18
CA ARG A 556 9.01 -14.44 17.33
C ARG A 556 7.64 -13.90 16.93
N LEU A 557 6.61 -14.30 17.64
CA LEU A 557 5.21 -13.87 17.51
C LEU A 557 4.63 -13.57 18.91
N SER A 558 3.54 -12.82 19.02
CA SER A 558 2.79 -12.71 20.28
C SER A 558 1.75 -13.83 20.40
N ARG A 559 1.42 -14.22 21.64
CA ARG A 559 0.34 -15.18 21.95
C ARG A 559 -0.99 -14.79 21.35
N ASP A 560 -1.33 -13.50 21.42
CA ASP A 560 -2.63 -13.02 20.96
C ASP A 560 -2.76 -13.11 19.44
N ILE A 561 -1.73 -12.71 18.69
CA ILE A 561 -1.66 -12.92 17.22
C ILE A 561 -1.71 -14.42 16.90
N PHE A 562 -0.94 -15.24 17.62
CA PHE A 562 -0.88 -16.67 17.37
C PHE A 562 -2.20 -17.40 17.67
N GLY A 563 -2.93 -17.04 18.73
CA GLY A 563 -4.26 -17.58 19.02
C GLY A 563 -5.32 -17.17 17.98
N ILE A 564 -5.13 -16.02 17.33
CA ILE A 564 -5.94 -15.55 16.21
C ILE A 564 -5.62 -16.34 14.93
N MET A 565 -4.34 -16.67 14.70
CA MET A 565 -3.88 -17.63 13.67
C MET A 565 -4.42 -19.06 13.85
N LEU A 566 -5.26 -19.31 14.87
CA LEU A 566 -5.87 -20.61 15.16
C LEU A 566 -7.41 -20.57 15.23
N GLY A 567 -8.03 -19.45 14.86
CA GLY A 567 -9.49 -19.34 14.71
C GLY A 567 -10.28 -19.35 16.03
N LYS A 568 -9.65 -19.03 17.17
CA LYS A 568 -10.35 -18.90 18.46
C LYS A 568 -11.26 -17.66 18.49
N GLU A 569 -12.58 -17.88 18.55
CA GLU A 569 -13.49 -16.82 19.02
C GLU A 569 -13.31 -16.61 20.54
N GLN A 570 -13.06 -15.36 20.96
CA GLN A 570 -13.08 -15.01 22.39
C GLN A 570 -14.43 -14.41 22.82
N SER A 571 -14.85 -14.80 24.03
CA SER A 571 -15.94 -14.16 24.78
C SER A 571 -15.41 -12.96 25.56
N PHE A 572 -15.72 -11.75 25.11
CA PHE A 572 -15.42 -10.52 25.86
C PHE A 572 -16.40 -10.33 27.03
N ASP A 573 -15.99 -10.75 28.23
CA ASP A 573 -16.63 -10.40 29.50
C ASP A 573 -15.61 -9.75 30.45
N SER A 574 -15.73 -8.42 30.61
CA SER A 574 -15.08 -7.57 31.63
C SER A 574 -13.55 -7.64 31.83
N TYR A 575 -12.84 -6.61 31.36
CA TYR A 575 -11.54 -6.25 31.94
C TYR A 575 -11.72 -5.75 33.39
N PRO A 576 -10.92 -6.24 34.37
CA PRO A 576 -10.84 -5.65 35.69
C PRO A 576 -10.13 -4.28 35.65
N ALA A 577 -10.62 -3.31 36.42
CA ALA A 577 -10.00 -1.99 36.53
C ALA A 577 -8.59 -2.05 37.17
N PRO A 578 -7.65 -1.16 36.79
CA PRO A 578 -6.27 -1.21 37.25
C PRO A 578 -6.15 -1.06 38.77
N ARG A 579 -5.51 -2.04 39.43
CA ARG A 579 -5.16 -1.96 40.85
C ARG A 579 -3.95 -1.04 41.04
N LYS A 580 -4.08 -0.06 41.93
CA LYS A 580 -2.97 0.77 42.41
C LYS A 580 -1.86 -0.09 42.98
N THR A 581 -0.61 0.27 42.67
CA THR A 581 0.57 -0.21 43.40
C THR A 581 0.44 0.19 44.87
N GLN A 582 0.53 -0.79 45.78
CA GLN A 582 0.73 -0.52 47.20
C GLN A 582 1.82 -1.43 47.76
N LEU A 583 2.56 -0.85 48.71
CA LEU A 583 3.80 -1.36 49.27
C LEU A 583 3.59 -2.65 50.09
N LEU A 584 4.67 -3.40 50.24
CA LEU A 584 4.75 -4.60 51.07
C LEU A 584 4.43 -4.30 52.54
N HIS A 585 3.67 -5.22 53.16
CA HIS A 585 3.51 -5.47 54.60
C HIS A 585 3.40 -4.26 55.55
N LYS A 586 2.19 -4.10 56.11
CA LYS A 586 2.04 -4.41 57.54
C LYS A 586 0.66 -4.97 57.92
N ASP A 587 0.74 -5.95 58.80
CA ASP A 587 -0.21 -6.72 59.62
C ASP A 587 -1.68 -6.30 59.68
N LYS A 588 -2.57 -7.29 59.79
CA LYS A 588 -4.02 -7.10 59.91
C LYS A 588 -4.68 -8.03 60.94
N GLU A 589 -4.95 -7.48 62.10
CA GLU A 589 -5.95 -7.90 63.10
C GLU A 589 -6.69 -6.61 63.51
N ASP A 590 -8.01 -6.55 63.73
CA ASP A 590 -9.04 -7.59 63.70
C ASP A 590 -10.44 -7.01 63.38
N ALA A 591 -11.45 -7.87 63.26
CA ALA A 591 -12.84 -7.76 63.72
C ALA A 591 -13.74 -6.51 63.46
N THR A 592 -14.92 -6.82 62.90
CA THR A 592 -16.29 -6.34 63.28
C THR A 592 -16.75 -4.87 63.14
N SER A 593 -17.59 -4.65 62.11
CA SER A 593 -18.99 -4.16 62.17
C SER A 593 -19.43 -2.78 62.73
N SER A 594 -20.38 -2.18 61.96
CA SER A 594 -21.67 -1.58 62.39
C SER A 594 -21.84 -0.05 62.55
N VAL A 595 -22.98 0.41 61.98
CA VAL A 595 -23.90 1.51 62.40
C VAL A 595 -23.52 2.99 62.22
N ASP A 596 -24.34 3.62 61.36
CA ASP A 596 -25.03 4.93 61.36
C ASP A 596 -24.43 6.27 61.91
N ASP A 597 -24.68 7.31 61.09
CA ASP A 597 -25.31 8.61 61.40
C ASP A 597 -24.51 9.94 61.55
N SER A 598 -25.14 10.97 60.96
CA SER A 598 -25.25 12.38 61.41
C SER A 598 -24.10 13.41 61.30
N SER A 599 -24.53 14.65 61.02
CA SER A 599 -23.89 15.98 61.24
C SER A 599 -22.57 16.30 60.52
N GLU A 600 -22.39 17.39 59.76
CA GLU A 600 -22.77 18.83 59.86
C GLU A 600 -21.77 19.72 60.62
N ASN A 601 -21.36 20.82 59.94
CA ASN A 601 -21.02 22.15 60.47
C ASN A 601 -19.81 22.26 61.46
N SER A 602 -18.96 23.29 61.44
CA SER A 602 -18.78 24.51 60.60
C SER A 602 -17.29 24.96 60.71
N TRP A 603 -16.75 26.13 60.33
CA TRP A 603 -17.24 27.48 60.01
C TRP A 603 -16.24 28.18 59.02
N ALA A 604 -16.37 29.50 58.82
CA ALA A 604 -15.47 30.35 58.01
C ALA A 604 -14.60 31.26 58.95
N PRO A 605 -14.17 32.54 58.69
CA PRO A 605 -14.46 33.48 57.58
C PRO A 605 -13.30 34.43 57.11
N THR A 606 -13.64 35.32 56.15
CA THR A 606 -13.09 36.70 55.89
C THR A 606 -11.64 36.89 55.37
N LEU A 607 -11.41 37.48 54.18
CA LEU A 607 -11.35 38.93 53.79
C LEU A 607 -10.03 39.65 54.22
N ALA A 608 -9.38 40.54 53.46
CA ALA A 608 -9.54 41.10 52.08
C ALA A 608 -8.14 41.66 51.60
N SER A 609 -7.88 42.59 50.66
CA SER A 609 -8.63 43.44 49.69
C SER A 609 -7.63 44.13 48.72
N ASP A 610 -7.98 44.30 47.43
CA ASP A 610 -7.50 45.30 46.44
C ASP A 610 -5.97 45.39 46.12
N THR A 611 -5.47 45.87 44.96
CA THR A 611 -6.00 46.84 43.97
C THR A 611 -5.37 46.69 42.56
N SER A 612 -6.00 47.29 41.54
CA SER A 612 -5.42 47.89 40.30
C SER A 612 -4.58 47.07 39.30
N SER A 613 -5.23 46.75 38.17
CA SER A 613 -4.78 46.99 36.76
C SER A 613 -3.34 46.69 36.30
N GLN A 614 -3.23 45.75 35.35
CA GLN A 614 -2.93 46.05 33.94
C GLN A 614 -3.30 44.84 33.05
N THR A 615 -3.70 45.07 31.80
CA THR A 615 -3.90 44.01 30.79
C THR A 615 -2.83 44.09 29.72
N SER A 616 -1.80 43.26 29.85
CA SER A 616 -0.94 42.83 28.75
C SER A 616 -1.70 41.83 27.86
N VAL A 617 -1.41 41.84 26.57
CA VAL A 617 -1.70 40.71 25.69
C VAL A 617 -0.39 39.93 25.59
N GLU A 618 -0.36 38.70 26.11
CA GLU A 618 0.85 37.89 26.11
C GLU A 618 1.17 37.41 24.68
N ALA A 619 2.44 37.51 24.29
CA ALA A 619 2.94 36.87 23.09
C ALA A 619 2.98 35.34 23.28
N LEU A 620 2.87 34.58 22.19
CA LEU A 620 2.96 33.13 22.26
C LEU A 620 4.43 32.73 22.42
N ASP A 621 4.84 32.41 23.64
CA ASP A 621 6.17 31.88 23.93
C ASP A 621 6.37 30.54 23.18
N LEU A 622 7.29 30.55 22.20
CA LEU A 622 7.56 29.43 21.31
C LEU A 622 8.41 28.35 21.97
N SER A 623 9.25 28.73 22.93
CA SER A 623 10.27 27.87 23.54
C SER A 623 9.66 26.69 24.34
N PRO A 624 8.65 26.88 25.20
CA PRO A 624 7.88 25.79 25.83
C PRO A 624 7.11 24.92 24.84
N VAL A 625 6.63 25.48 23.72
CA VAL A 625 5.89 24.72 22.71
C VAL A 625 6.81 23.77 21.95
N LEU A 626 8.06 24.15 21.69
CA LEU A 626 9.06 23.24 21.13
C LEU A 626 9.39 22.12 22.15
N LEU A 627 9.78 22.46 23.38
CA LEU A 627 10.13 21.48 24.42
C LEU A 627 9.01 20.47 24.67
N ASN A 628 7.77 20.92 24.80
CA ASN A 628 6.63 20.01 24.98
C ASN A 628 6.38 19.12 23.75
N THR A 629 6.71 19.60 22.55
CA THR A 629 6.62 18.79 21.32
C THR A 629 7.74 17.75 21.24
N ILE A 630 8.97 18.09 21.68
CA ILE A 630 10.08 17.14 21.85
C ILE A 630 9.70 16.06 22.88
N ALA A 631 9.22 16.45 24.06
CA ALA A 631 8.83 15.52 25.13
C ALA A 631 7.70 14.56 24.69
N THR A 632 6.73 15.07 23.91
CA THR A 632 5.67 14.23 23.31
C THR A 632 6.21 13.16 22.36
N LYS A 633 7.35 13.39 21.70
CA LYS A 633 7.91 12.52 20.64
C LYS A 633 9.02 11.59 21.13
N THR A 634 9.89 12.09 21.98
CA THR A 634 11.02 11.34 22.58
C THR A 634 10.61 10.49 23.78
N GLY A 635 9.50 10.84 24.44
CA GLY A 635 9.09 10.25 25.73
C GLY A 635 9.89 10.77 26.93
N VAL A 636 10.92 11.60 26.71
CA VAL A 636 11.74 12.22 27.76
C VAL A 636 10.96 13.35 28.43
N SER A 637 11.07 13.48 29.76
CA SER A 637 10.40 14.55 30.51
C SER A 637 10.98 15.92 30.20
N ILE A 638 10.15 16.97 30.21
CA ILE A 638 10.63 18.37 30.14
C ILE A 638 11.55 18.69 31.33
N LEU A 639 11.42 17.96 32.45
CA LEU A 639 12.30 18.09 33.64
C LEU A 639 13.67 17.40 33.46
N GLU A 640 13.87 16.62 32.40
CA GLU A 640 15.11 15.91 32.07
C GLU A 640 15.87 16.60 30.92
N MET A 641 15.32 17.70 30.39
CA MET A 641 15.91 18.52 29.31
C MET A 641 16.63 19.74 29.91
N GLU A 642 17.85 19.52 30.41
CA GLU A 642 18.71 20.62 30.88
C GLU A 642 19.16 21.52 29.72
N ASP A 643 19.47 22.78 29.99
CA ASP A 643 19.78 23.78 28.95
C ASP A 643 21.00 23.42 28.09
N ASN A 644 21.90 22.59 28.62
CA ASN A 644 23.10 22.07 27.97
C ASN A 644 22.94 20.64 27.40
N SER A 645 21.75 20.03 27.47
CA SER A 645 21.51 18.71 26.87
C SER A 645 21.63 18.80 25.35
N SER A 646 22.40 17.89 24.74
CA SER A 646 22.43 17.68 23.30
C SER A 646 21.15 17.02 22.84
N PHE A 647 20.59 17.46 21.72
CA PHE A 647 19.44 16.79 21.11
C PHE A 647 19.78 15.39 20.58
N GLU A 648 21.04 15.11 20.24
CA GLU A 648 21.49 13.75 19.87
C GLU A 648 21.48 12.80 21.08
N ASP A 649 21.90 13.27 22.27
CA ASP A 649 21.86 12.48 23.51
C ASP A 649 20.41 12.23 24.00
N LEU A 650 19.48 13.12 23.63
CA LEU A 650 18.04 12.96 23.79
C LEU A 650 17.39 12.07 22.70
N GLY A 651 18.21 11.46 21.83
CA GLY A 651 17.78 10.52 20.79
C GLY A 651 17.18 11.16 19.54
N ILE A 652 17.26 12.48 19.36
CA ILE A 652 16.65 13.18 18.23
C ILE A 652 17.51 13.04 16.97
N ASP A 653 17.24 11.99 16.20
CA ASP A 653 17.85 11.76 14.90
C ASP A 653 17.25 12.64 13.77
N SER A 654 17.75 12.43 12.55
CA SER A 654 17.32 13.17 11.34
C SER A 654 15.90 12.86 10.82
N GLN A 655 15.20 11.88 11.39
CA GLN A 655 13.78 11.60 11.09
C GLN A 655 12.87 12.14 12.20
N MET A 656 13.25 11.96 13.46
CA MET A 656 12.52 12.51 14.61
C MET A 656 12.56 14.05 14.62
N SER A 657 13.67 14.66 14.20
CA SER A 657 13.78 16.11 13.97
C SER A 657 12.65 16.65 13.08
N ILE A 658 12.44 16.02 11.91
CA ILE A 658 11.41 16.40 10.94
C ILE A 658 10.01 16.23 11.53
N SER A 659 9.76 15.14 12.27
CA SER A 659 8.47 14.90 12.94
C SER A 659 8.17 15.97 14.01
N ILE A 660 9.17 16.37 14.78
CA ILE A 660 9.06 17.42 15.80
C ILE A 660 8.83 18.79 15.16
N ILE A 661 9.56 19.14 14.09
CA ILE A 661 9.39 20.39 13.33
C ILE A 661 7.98 20.45 12.70
N ALA A 662 7.48 19.34 12.16
CA ALA A 662 6.15 19.26 11.56
C ALA A 662 5.03 19.48 12.59
N ASP A 663 5.07 18.81 13.75
CA ASP A 663 4.07 19.03 14.81
C ASP A 663 4.25 20.39 15.50
N PHE A 664 5.48 20.94 15.61
CA PHE A 664 5.70 22.31 16.08
C PHE A 664 5.03 23.33 15.13
N ARG A 665 5.29 23.25 13.82
CA ARG A 665 4.63 24.09 12.81
C ARG A 665 3.12 23.98 12.85
N LYS A 666 2.58 22.77 13.04
CA LYS A 666 1.14 22.50 13.16
C LYS A 666 0.52 23.11 14.44
N ARG A 667 1.32 23.33 15.48
CA ARG A 667 0.92 23.96 16.76
C ARG A 667 1.10 25.48 16.79
N THR A 668 2.12 26.03 16.13
CA THR A 668 2.50 27.47 16.20
C THR A 668 2.28 28.26 14.92
N GLY A 669 2.22 27.59 13.76
CA GLY A 669 2.29 28.20 12.43
C GLY A 669 3.71 28.58 11.99
N VAL A 670 4.71 28.48 12.86
CA VAL A 670 6.12 28.86 12.58
C VAL A 670 6.84 27.72 11.85
N GLU A 671 7.61 28.05 10.82
CA GLU A 671 8.35 27.11 9.99
C GLU A 671 9.86 27.15 10.32
N LEU A 672 10.40 26.04 10.81
CA LEU A 672 11.82 25.86 11.11
C LEU A 672 12.52 25.06 9.99
N PRO A 673 13.82 25.28 9.71
CA PRO A 673 14.57 24.49 8.72
C PRO A 673 14.64 23.00 9.09
N ALA A 674 14.68 22.09 8.11
CA ALA A 674 14.75 20.64 8.39
C ALA A 674 15.96 20.26 9.26
N ALA A 675 17.10 20.93 9.06
CA ALA A 675 18.32 20.75 9.86
C ALA A 675 18.38 21.59 11.16
N PHE A 676 17.25 22.10 11.68
CA PHE A 676 17.23 23.01 12.86
C PHE A 676 18.04 22.47 14.04
N PHE A 677 17.78 21.23 14.47
CA PHE A 677 18.49 20.59 15.59
C PHE A 677 19.98 20.27 15.30
N SER A 678 20.41 20.25 14.04
CA SER A 678 21.84 20.13 13.68
C SER A 678 22.55 21.49 13.60
N ASN A 679 21.79 22.58 13.39
CA ASN A 679 22.30 23.94 13.44
C ASN A 679 22.32 24.52 14.87
N PHE A 680 21.43 24.02 15.73
CA PHE A 680 21.27 24.40 17.14
C PHE A 680 21.24 23.12 18.00
N PRO A 681 22.38 22.47 18.24
CA PRO A 681 22.45 21.13 18.84
C PRO A 681 22.08 21.06 20.33
N THR A 682 22.04 22.18 21.05
CA THR A 682 21.64 22.20 22.48
C THR A 682 20.33 22.94 22.75
N VAL A 683 19.69 22.59 23.86
CA VAL A 683 18.42 23.19 24.32
C VAL A 683 18.50 24.73 24.41
N VAL A 684 19.60 25.29 24.91
CA VAL A 684 19.79 26.74 25.03
C VAL A 684 19.93 27.45 23.67
N GLU A 685 20.59 26.82 22.69
CA GLU A 685 20.75 27.38 21.34
C GLU A 685 19.41 27.41 20.58
N ALA A 686 18.62 26.34 20.69
CA ALA A 686 17.30 26.26 20.08
C ALA A 686 16.31 27.28 20.67
N LYS A 687 16.37 27.54 22.00
CA LYS A 687 15.62 28.62 22.65
C LYS A 687 16.03 29.99 22.10
N GLY A 688 17.33 30.27 22.03
CA GLY A 688 17.85 31.56 21.57
C GLY A 688 17.40 31.96 20.14
N GLU A 689 17.33 30.99 19.22
CA GLU A 689 16.78 31.24 17.87
C GLU A 689 15.25 31.50 17.91
N LEU A 690 14.48 30.71 18.68
CA LEU A 690 13.02 30.87 18.80
C LEU A 690 12.61 32.20 19.47
N ASP A 691 13.35 32.65 20.47
CA ASP A 691 13.10 33.92 21.13
C ASP A 691 13.28 35.08 20.13
N SER A 692 14.24 34.99 19.21
CA SER A 692 14.44 35.99 18.13
C SER A 692 13.32 36.01 17.08
N VAL A 693 12.67 34.87 16.83
CA VAL A 693 11.51 34.75 15.94
C VAL A 693 10.26 35.39 16.58
N SER A 694 10.17 35.37 17.91
CA SER A 694 8.99 35.82 18.67
C SER A 694 8.76 37.33 18.61
N GLU A 695 9.81 38.15 18.45
CA GLU A 695 9.70 39.62 18.47
C GLU A 695 9.06 40.26 17.21
N ASN A 696 8.81 39.49 16.13
CA ASN A 696 8.59 40.05 14.79
C ASN A 696 7.16 39.89 14.19
N ILE A 697 6.13 39.61 15.00
CA ILE A 697 4.76 39.33 14.52
C ILE A 697 3.84 40.59 14.54
N PRO A 698 3.33 41.11 13.39
CA PRO A 698 2.45 42.29 13.36
C PRO A 698 0.96 42.01 13.64
N ILE A 699 0.27 42.95 14.30
CA ILE A 699 -1.15 42.81 14.72
C ILE A 699 -2.11 43.62 13.79
N PRO A 700 -3.22 43.05 13.28
CA PRO A 700 -4.23 43.77 12.48
C PRO A 700 -5.25 44.57 13.33
N PRO A 701 -5.86 45.65 12.80
CA PRO A 701 -6.79 46.53 13.53
C PRO A 701 -8.25 46.01 13.61
N SER A 702 -9.00 46.47 14.62
CA SER A 702 -10.34 45.96 14.97
C SER A 702 -11.44 47.04 15.14
N LYS A 703 -12.71 46.67 14.92
CA LYS A 703 -13.96 47.42 15.23
C LYS A 703 -15.21 46.62 14.79
N PRO A 704 -16.43 46.85 15.35
CA PRO A 704 -16.78 47.06 16.77
C PRO A 704 -17.98 46.19 17.24
N MET A 705 -18.23 46.16 18.56
CA MET A 705 -19.35 45.42 19.20
C MET A 705 -20.68 46.20 19.24
N ILE A 706 -21.81 45.48 19.35
CA ILE A 706 -23.03 45.95 20.05
C ILE A 706 -23.53 44.84 21.01
N LYS A 707 -24.04 45.25 22.18
CA LYS A 707 -24.42 44.40 23.34
C LYS A 707 -25.87 43.93 23.33
N ARG A 708 -26.20 42.89 24.13
CA ARG A 708 -27.32 42.97 25.10
C ARG A 708 -27.16 42.03 26.31
N GLU A 709 -27.88 42.31 27.39
CA GLU A 709 -27.63 41.81 28.75
C GLU A 709 -28.76 40.91 29.31
N GLN A 710 -28.39 40.04 30.25
CA GLN A 710 -29.10 39.60 31.47
C GLN A 710 -30.65 39.51 31.52
N ARG A 711 -31.16 38.36 31.99
CA ARG A 711 -31.75 38.24 33.35
C ARG A 711 -31.98 36.77 33.78
N GLN A 712 -32.31 36.56 35.06
CA GLN A 712 -32.31 35.27 35.76
C GLN A 712 -33.72 34.82 36.24
N ASN A 713 -33.78 33.57 36.73
CA ASN A 713 -34.49 33.12 37.95
C ASN A 713 -35.92 32.50 37.95
N LEU A 714 -35.96 31.27 38.52
CA LEU A 714 -36.86 30.70 39.54
C LEU A 714 -38.25 30.06 39.22
N VAL A 715 -38.29 28.74 39.46
CA VAL A 715 -39.23 27.96 40.33
C VAL A 715 -40.66 27.55 39.86
N ALA A 716 -40.86 26.23 39.92
CA ALA A 716 -42.01 25.37 39.62
C ALA A 716 -43.30 25.49 40.46
N LYS A 717 -44.41 24.89 39.96
CA LYS A 717 -45.20 23.81 40.63
C LYS A 717 -46.43 23.28 39.84
N ARG A 718 -46.63 21.94 39.84
CA ARG A 718 -47.91 21.15 39.89
C ARG A 718 -48.96 21.32 38.74
N GLN A 719 -49.90 20.41 38.41
CA GLN A 719 -50.17 18.97 38.73
C GLN A 719 -51.25 18.39 37.76
N ILE A 720 -51.28 17.04 37.55
CA ILE A 720 -52.49 16.19 37.23
C ILE A 720 -53.12 16.41 35.81
N SER A 721 -53.72 15.46 35.06
CA SER A 721 -54.14 14.03 35.24
C SER A 721 -54.01 13.15 33.95
N SER A 722 -54.18 11.83 34.14
CA SER A 722 -54.85 10.84 33.24
C SER A 722 -54.32 10.48 31.84
N SER A 723 -53.89 9.22 31.71
CA SER A 723 -53.77 8.41 30.48
C SER A 723 -55.15 8.00 29.91
N PRO A 724 -55.29 7.45 28.67
CA PRO A 724 -54.76 6.11 28.31
C PRO A 724 -54.08 5.95 26.93
N THR A 725 -52.92 5.27 26.96
CA THR A 725 -52.39 4.22 26.04
C THR A 725 -52.26 4.40 24.51
N GLN A 726 -51.18 3.78 24.00
CA GLN A 726 -50.86 3.37 22.62
C GLN A 726 -50.40 4.42 21.57
N ALA A 727 -49.08 4.51 21.48
CA ALA A 727 -48.30 4.27 20.25
C ALA A 727 -48.58 5.11 19.00
N GLN A 728 -47.86 6.24 18.88
CA GLN A 728 -47.08 6.52 17.67
C GLN A 728 -45.82 7.33 18.01
N ASN A 729 -44.65 6.79 17.63
CA ASN A 729 -43.37 7.45 17.85
C ASN A 729 -43.14 8.47 16.73
N ASN A 730 -43.11 9.76 17.08
CA ASN A 730 -42.63 10.78 16.15
C ASN A 730 -41.91 11.90 16.93
N LYS A 731 -40.63 11.69 17.23
CA LYS A 731 -39.76 12.69 17.86
C LYS A 731 -38.65 13.08 16.89
N LYS A 732 -38.49 14.41 16.79
CA LYS A 732 -37.42 15.17 16.14
C LYS A 732 -36.06 14.43 16.13
N PRO A 733 -35.28 14.50 15.04
CA PRO A 733 -33.92 13.97 15.04
C PRO A 733 -33.10 14.62 16.16
N LYS A 734 -32.46 13.78 16.97
CA LYS A 734 -31.25 14.18 17.70
C LYS A 734 -30.08 14.07 16.74
N ASN A 735 -29.12 14.97 16.83
CA ASN A 735 -27.77 14.70 16.33
C ASN A 735 -27.10 13.67 17.26
N THR A 736 -27.37 12.40 17.03
CA THR A 736 -26.43 11.31 17.32
C THR A 736 -25.66 11.06 16.02
N SER A 737 -24.33 11.05 16.06
CA SER A 737 -23.54 10.63 14.92
C SER A 737 -23.81 9.14 14.65
N GLU A 738 -24.49 8.85 13.54
CA GLU A 738 -24.59 7.49 13.03
C GLU A 738 -23.16 7.00 12.78
N THR A 739 -22.75 5.98 13.53
CA THR A 739 -21.42 5.37 13.34
C THR A 739 -21.53 4.51 12.09
N THR A 740 -20.87 4.94 11.01
CA THR A 740 -20.93 4.27 9.71
C THR A 740 -20.33 2.86 9.79
N GLN A 741 -20.60 2.00 8.80
CA GLN A 741 -20.13 0.62 8.82
C GLN A 741 -18.61 0.55 8.78
N SER A 742 -17.93 1.37 7.97
CA SER A 742 -16.46 1.46 8.03
C SER A 742 -15.96 1.97 9.37
N THR A 743 -16.65 2.93 10.00
CA THR A 743 -16.26 3.46 11.31
C THR A 743 -16.46 2.44 12.44
N ALA A 744 -17.42 1.53 12.31
CA ALA A 744 -17.56 0.38 13.20
C ALA A 744 -16.47 -0.67 12.96
N LEU A 745 -16.20 -1.03 11.69
CA LEU A 745 -15.15 -1.97 11.34
C LEU A 745 -13.77 -1.49 11.81
N PHE A 746 -13.42 -0.22 11.59
CA PHE A 746 -12.10 0.28 11.92
C PHE A 746 -11.89 0.51 13.43
N LYS A 747 -12.96 0.66 14.22
CA LYS A 747 -12.87 0.55 15.68
C LYS A 747 -12.50 -0.86 16.13
N ILE A 748 -12.96 -1.89 15.43
CA ILE A 748 -12.57 -3.28 15.68
C ILE A 748 -11.12 -3.49 15.23
N VAL A 749 -10.74 -3.06 14.02
CA VAL A 749 -9.35 -3.13 13.52
C VAL A 749 -8.37 -2.48 14.51
N ALA A 750 -8.64 -1.24 14.96
CA ALA A 750 -7.78 -0.52 15.89
C ALA A 750 -7.66 -1.25 17.24
N ALA A 751 -8.80 -1.67 17.82
CA ALA A 751 -8.84 -2.36 19.10
C ALA A 751 -8.19 -3.75 19.07
N GLU A 752 -8.25 -4.45 17.94
CA GLU A 752 -7.62 -5.77 17.74
C GLU A 752 -6.10 -5.69 17.49
N LEU A 753 -5.62 -4.54 16.99
CA LEU A 753 -4.19 -4.27 16.80
C LEU A 753 -3.54 -3.52 17.96
N GLY A 754 -4.33 -3.00 18.90
CA GLY A 754 -3.86 -2.13 19.99
C GLY A 754 -3.48 -0.71 19.56
N LEU A 755 -3.90 -0.28 18.35
CA LEU A 755 -3.65 1.03 17.77
C LEU A 755 -4.71 2.06 18.21
N ASP A 756 -4.38 3.34 18.19
CA ASP A 756 -5.39 4.39 18.23
C ASP A 756 -6.09 4.50 16.87
N ILE A 757 -7.39 4.79 16.85
CA ILE A 757 -8.14 4.90 15.59
C ILE A 757 -7.67 6.06 14.69
N THR A 758 -6.91 7.02 15.21
CA THR A 758 -6.26 8.07 14.42
C THR A 758 -5.00 7.61 13.68
N GLU A 759 -4.45 6.44 14.03
CA GLU A 759 -3.31 5.80 13.34
C GLU A 759 -3.79 5.01 12.10
N LEU A 760 -5.08 4.69 12.01
CA LEU A 760 -5.72 4.10 10.82
C LEU A 760 -6.01 5.18 9.75
N THR A 761 -4.93 5.65 9.11
CA THR A 761 -4.99 6.63 8.02
C THR A 761 -5.64 6.06 6.75
N PRO A 762 -6.12 6.89 5.81
CA PRO A 762 -6.83 6.39 4.61
C PRO A 762 -5.99 5.47 3.71
N SER A 763 -4.67 5.69 3.62
CA SER A 763 -3.73 4.89 2.83
C SER A 763 -3.16 3.69 3.58
N THR A 764 -3.47 3.52 4.86
CA THR A 764 -2.98 2.39 5.67
C THR A 764 -3.46 1.07 5.07
N GLU A 765 -2.51 0.23 4.66
CA GLU A 765 -2.79 -1.14 4.23
C GLU A 765 -3.06 -2.04 5.43
N PHE A 766 -4.11 -2.86 5.34
CA PHE A 766 -4.46 -3.84 6.37
C PHE A 766 -3.33 -4.84 6.60
N ALA A 767 -2.69 -5.33 5.54
CA ALA A 767 -1.57 -6.26 5.64
C ALA A 767 -0.35 -5.65 6.35
N GLU A 768 -0.01 -4.38 6.08
CA GLU A 768 1.15 -3.71 6.69
C GLU A 768 0.98 -3.46 8.20
N ILE A 769 -0.24 -3.17 8.66
CA ILE A 769 -0.54 -3.06 10.10
C ILE A 769 -0.79 -4.40 10.79
N GLY A 770 -0.57 -5.54 10.11
CA GLY A 770 -0.66 -6.87 10.70
C GLY A 770 -2.04 -7.54 10.62
N VAL A 771 -2.99 -7.00 9.84
CA VAL A 771 -4.23 -7.71 9.47
C VAL A 771 -3.91 -8.72 8.36
N ASP A 772 -3.32 -9.83 8.77
CA ASP A 772 -3.16 -11.02 7.94
C ASP A 772 -4.51 -11.71 7.64
N SER A 773 -4.48 -12.83 6.91
CA SER A 773 -5.69 -13.60 6.54
C SER A 773 -6.45 -14.19 7.73
N MET A 774 -5.89 -14.18 8.95
CA MET A 774 -6.46 -14.80 10.14
C MET A 774 -6.99 -13.74 11.11
N LEU A 775 -6.26 -12.64 11.30
CA LEU A 775 -6.78 -11.43 11.94
C LEU A 775 -7.94 -10.82 11.14
N SER A 776 -7.89 -10.92 9.81
CA SER A 776 -9.03 -10.69 8.93
C SER A 776 -10.29 -11.42 9.40
N ILE A 777 -10.22 -12.74 9.56
CA ILE A 777 -11.40 -13.57 9.94
C ILE A 777 -11.94 -13.16 11.32
N ARG A 778 -11.08 -12.87 12.29
CA ARG A 778 -11.51 -12.39 13.62
C ARG A 778 -12.21 -11.03 13.54
N ILE A 779 -11.62 -10.05 12.85
CA ILE A 779 -12.19 -8.71 12.69
C ILE A 779 -13.55 -8.80 11.98
N LEU A 780 -13.68 -9.63 10.94
CA LEU A 780 -14.94 -9.84 10.21
C LEU A 780 -16.01 -10.57 11.05
N SER A 781 -15.65 -11.56 11.89
CA SER A 781 -16.60 -12.21 12.81
C SER A 781 -17.11 -11.23 13.87
N ILE A 782 -16.21 -10.47 14.50
CA ILE A 782 -16.58 -9.45 15.48
C ILE A 782 -17.45 -8.37 14.83
N PHE A 783 -17.12 -7.93 13.61
CA PHE A 783 -17.94 -7.00 12.85
C PHE A 783 -19.33 -7.56 12.57
N LYS A 784 -19.46 -8.78 12.04
CA LYS A 784 -20.74 -9.46 11.81
C LYS A 784 -21.58 -9.56 13.09
N LYS A 785 -20.95 -9.83 14.24
CA LYS A 785 -21.57 -9.96 15.56
C LYS A 785 -22.02 -8.62 16.15
N GLN A 786 -21.38 -7.50 15.78
CA GLN A 786 -21.73 -6.14 16.24
C GLN A 786 -22.65 -5.37 15.29
N SER A 787 -22.51 -5.53 13.97
CA SER A 787 -23.28 -4.81 12.94
C SER A 787 -24.48 -5.59 12.40
N GLY A 788 -24.45 -6.92 12.48
CA GLY A 788 -25.38 -7.81 11.79
C GLY A 788 -25.10 -7.99 10.30
N THR A 789 -24.04 -7.37 9.75
CA THR A 789 -23.66 -7.45 8.34
C THR A 789 -22.52 -8.45 8.14
N GLU A 790 -22.73 -9.41 7.25
CA GLU A 790 -21.75 -10.43 6.87
C GLU A 790 -20.94 -9.98 5.65
N LEU A 791 -19.62 -10.09 5.73
CA LEU A 791 -18.68 -9.70 4.68
C LEU A 791 -17.89 -10.92 4.19
N PRO A 792 -17.42 -10.95 2.93
CA PRO A 792 -16.65 -12.08 2.39
C PRO A 792 -15.37 -12.35 3.18
N ALA A 793 -14.96 -13.61 3.33
CA ALA A 793 -13.71 -13.97 4.03
C ALA A 793 -12.46 -13.30 3.43
N ALA A 794 -12.46 -13.03 2.12
CA ALA A 794 -11.39 -12.32 1.41
C ALA A 794 -11.57 -10.78 1.40
N PHE A 795 -12.49 -10.20 2.20
CA PHE A 795 -12.85 -8.78 2.14
C PHE A 795 -11.64 -7.83 2.20
N PHE A 796 -10.68 -8.10 3.10
CA PHE A 796 -9.46 -7.30 3.23
C PHE A 796 -8.43 -7.56 2.13
N ASN A 797 -8.42 -8.75 1.50
CA ASN A 797 -7.58 -9.00 0.32
C ASN A 797 -8.14 -8.33 -0.93
N SER A 798 -9.47 -8.21 -1.05
CA SER A 798 -10.16 -7.47 -2.12
C SER A 798 -10.13 -5.95 -1.89
N ASN A 799 -9.98 -5.51 -0.64
CA ASN A 799 -9.96 -4.12 -0.20
C ASN A 799 -8.76 -3.89 0.75
N PRO A 800 -7.52 -3.85 0.22
CA PRO A 800 -6.30 -3.87 1.02
C PRO A 800 -6.07 -2.63 1.89
N THR A 801 -6.79 -1.53 1.67
CA THR A 801 -6.58 -0.27 2.41
C THR A 801 -7.83 0.22 3.14
N ILE A 802 -7.62 1.00 4.21
CA ILE A 802 -8.68 1.72 4.95
C ILE A 802 -9.59 2.54 4.02
N THR A 803 -9.08 3.10 2.92
CA THR A 803 -9.93 3.76 1.90
C THR A 803 -10.82 2.75 1.17
N SER A 804 -10.25 1.69 0.58
CA SER A 804 -11.03 0.72 -0.19
C SER A 804 -12.13 0.05 0.64
N ALA A 805 -11.83 -0.38 1.86
CA ALA A 805 -12.82 -0.96 2.77
C ALA A 805 -13.88 0.06 3.24
N ARG A 806 -13.57 1.37 3.23
CA ARG A 806 -14.54 2.42 3.51
C ARG A 806 -15.47 2.68 2.34
N GLU A 807 -14.94 2.72 1.12
CA GLU A 807 -15.74 2.94 -0.09
C GLU A 807 -16.69 1.76 -0.37
N GLU A 808 -16.28 0.53 -0.08
CA GLU A 808 -17.13 -0.68 -0.21
C GLU A 808 -18.24 -0.75 0.85
N LEU A 809 -18.01 -0.26 2.08
CA LEU A 809 -18.98 -0.36 3.19
C LEU A 809 -19.92 0.84 3.35
N ASP A 810 -19.41 2.06 3.16
CA ASP A 810 -20.18 3.29 3.38
C ASP A 810 -20.55 4.00 2.06
N GLY A 811 -19.94 3.58 0.94
CA GLY A 811 -19.95 4.34 -0.32
C GLY A 811 -18.99 5.53 -0.30
N PRO A 812 -18.81 6.21 -1.46
CA PRO A 812 -17.93 7.37 -1.56
C PRO A 812 -18.45 8.58 -0.76
N PRO A 813 -17.58 9.32 -0.06
CA PRO A 813 -17.97 10.37 0.88
C PRO A 813 -18.68 11.55 0.21
N SER A 814 -19.85 11.93 0.75
CA SER A 814 -20.71 12.97 0.19
C SER A 814 -20.26 14.40 0.57
N PHE A 815 -19.27 14.92 -0.16
CA PHE A 815 -18.83 16.31 0.00
C PHE A 815 -19.90 17.33 -0.41
N GLN A 816 -20.33 18.16 0.54
CA GLN A 816 -21.24 19.28 0.30
C GLN A 816 -20.49 20.43 -0.39
N SER A 817 -20.99 20.86 -1.55
CA SER A 817 -20.43 21.97 -2.32
C SER A 817 -20.81 23.33 -1.75
N ASN A 818 -19.83 24.24 -1.63
CA ASN A 818 -20.07 25.68 -1.67
C ASN A 818 -19.46 26.25 -2.95
N HIS A 819 -20.25 27.03 -3.70
CA HIS A 819 -19.81 27.80 -4.88
C HIS A 819 -18.97 29.01 -4.42
N THR A 820 -18.20 29.74 -5.24
CA THR A 820 -18.21 29.97 -6.71
C THR A 820 -16.75 30.36 -7.13
N THR A 821 -16.28 30.44 -8.38
CA THR A 821 -16.89 30.68 -9.71
C THR A 821 -16.11 29.94 -10.82
N THR A 822 -16.56 30.01 -12.07
CA THR A 822 -15.99 29.34 -13.25
C THR A 822 -14.69 29.95 -13.80
N SER A 823 -13.67 29.11 -14.06
CA SER A 823 -12.64 29.37 -15.09
C SER A 823 -11.84 28.11 -15.47
N LYS A 824 -12.12 27.57 -16.68
CA LYS A 824 -11.29 26.62 -17.47
C LYS A 824 -10.98 25.24 -16.83
N PHE A 825 -10.52 24.31 -17.68
CA PHE A 825 -9.97 23.02 -17.26
C PHE A 825 -8.67 23.22 -16.46
N GLN A 826 -8.52 22.47 -15.38
CA GLN A 826 -7.23 22.21 -14.72
C GLN A 826 -7.11 20.70 -14.43
N PRO A 827 -5.91 20.10 -14.52
CA PRO A 827 -5.68 18.73 -14.11
C PRO A 827 -5.79 18.58 -12.57
N LYS A 828 -5.70 17.34 -12.06
CA LYS A 828 -5.25 17.12 -10.66
C LYS A 828 -3.93 17.87 -10.52
N LEU A 829 -3.88 18.94 -9.73
CA LEU A 829 -2.66 19.73 -9.58
C LEU A 829 -1.74 19.05 -8.56
N HIS A 830 -0.96 18.08 -9.03
CA HIS A 830 0.13 17.47 -8.28
C HIS A 830 1.13 18.57 -7.85
N LYS A 831 1.58 18.53 -6.59
CA LYS A 831 2.45 19.57 -5.99
C LYS A 831 3.64 18.92 -5.32
N SER A 832 4.83 19.15 -5.87
CA SER A 832 6.08 18.87 -5.17
C SER A 832 6.13 19.62 -3.83
N ARG A 833 6.64 18.96 -2.77
CA ARG A 833 6.92 19.63 -1.50
C ARG A 833 8.27 20.33 -1.60
N VAL A 834 8.27 21.64 -1.45
CA VAL A 834 9.50 22.45 -1.41
C VAL A 834 10.00 22.49 0.03
N ILE A 835 11.09 21.79 0.31
CA ILE A 835 11.63 21.62 1.67
C ILE A 835 12.86 22.51 1.83
N LEU A 836 12.84 23.41 2.82
CA LEU A 836 14.01 24.19 3.21
C LEU A 836 14.99 23.29 3.96
N ILE A 837 16.05 22.87 3.26
CA ILE A 837 17.13 22.07 3.86
C ILE A 837 17.92 22.93 4.85
N GLN A 838 18.37 24.11 4.39
CA GLN A 838 19.18 25.03 5.18
C GLN A 838 19.25 26.44 4.56
N GLY A 839 19.80 27.38 5.32
CA GLY A 839 20.07 28.77 4.92
C GLY A 839 19.37 29.78 5.83
N LYS A 840 19.81 31.05 5.79
CA LYS A 840 19.26 32.09 6.68
C LYS A 840 17.93 32.61 6.16
N SER A 841 16.93 32.69 7.04
CA SER A 841 15.57 33.21 6.76
C SER A 841 15.60 34.55 5.98
N HIS A 842 16.46 35.47 6.42
CA HIS A 842 16.66 36.81 5.88
C HIS A 842 17.68 36.91 4.71
N SER A 843 18.16 35.79 4.16
CA SER A 843 19.11 35.83 3.03
C SER A 843 18.44 36.36 1.75
N LYS A 844 19.14 37.28 1.07
CA LYS A 844 18.78 37.83 -0.24
C LYS A 844 19.47 37.13 -1.43
N ALA A 845 20.47 36.29 -1.18
CA ALA A 845 21.20 35.60 -2.25
C ALA A 845 20.31 34.53 -2.90
N THR A 846 20.38 34.42 -4.23
CA THR A 846 19.55 33.52 -5.05
C THR A 846 19.54 32.09 -4.48
N PRO A 847 18.37 31.53 -4.10
CA PRO A 847 18.30 30.15 -3.60
C PRO A 847 18.82 29.14 -4.62
N LEU A 848 19.47 28.09 -4.11
CA LEU A 848 19.74 26.88 -4.88
C LEU A 848 18.55 25.92 -4.76
N PHE A 849 17.97 25.54 -5.90
CA PHE A 849 16.92 24.51 -5.96
C PHE A 849 17.53 23.16 -6.35
N LEU A 850 17.32 22.14 -5.51
CA LEU A 850 17.79 20.77 -5.76
C LEU A 850 16.62 19.84 -6.04
N ALA A 851 16.57 19.25 -7.24
CA ALA A 851 15.56 18.25 -7.58
C ALA A 851 15.83 16.91 -6.87
N THR A 852 14.77 16.20 -6.48
CA THR A 852 14.86 14.85 -5.88
C THR A 852 15.67 13.85 -6.70
N ASP A 853 16.29 12.88 -6.03
CA ASP A 853 16.87 11.70 -6.68
C ASP A 853 15.80 10.74 -7.26
N GLY A 854 16.22 9.57 -7.73
CA GLY A 854 15.28 8.59 -8.30
C GLY A 854 14.32 7.95 -7.28
N SER A 855 14.66 7.93 -5.99
CA SER A 855 13.78 7.42 -4.92
C SER A 855 12.62 8.37 -4.58
N GLY A 856 12.62 9.60 -5.10
CA GLY A 856 11.58 10.59 -4.85
C GLY A 856 11.76 11.39 -3.55
N ALA A 857 12.77 11.04 -2.74
CA ALA A 857 13.13 11.70 -1.49
C ALA A 857 14.17 12.82 -1.68
N VAL A 858 14.34 13.63 -0.62
CA VAL A 858 15.32 14.72 -0.56
C VAL A 858 16.38 14.53 0.54
N THR A 859 16.37 13.39 1.22
CA THR A 859 17.28 13.06 2.33
C THR A 859 18.78 13.12 2.00
N PRO A 860 19.28 12.84 0.77
CA PRO A 860 20.72 13.00 0.48
C PRO A 860 21.25 14.44 0.65
N TYR A 861 20.38 15.44 0.59
CA TYR A 861 20.79 16.85 0.64
C TYR A 861 20.95 17.39 2.07
N ILE A 862 20.51 16.67 3.11
CA ILE A 862 20.54 17.17 4.51
C ILE A 862 21.96 17.37 5.05
N HIS A 863 22.96 16.71 4.46
CA HIS A 863 24.36 16.79 4.88
C HIS A 863 25.20 17.82 4.08
N PHE A 864 24.58 18.63 3.22
CA PHE A 864 25.28 19.65 2.44
C PHE A 864 25.71 20.83 3.36
N PRO A 865 26.91 21.43 3.17
CA PRO A 865 27.41 22.49 4.04
C PRO A 865 26.70 23.84 3.83
N ALA A 866 26.71 24.70 4.84
CA ALA A 866 26.12 26.03 4.79
C ALA A 866 26.75 26.91 3.70
N LEU A 867 25.91 27.43 2.80
CA LEU A 867 26.37 28.18 1.62
C LEU A 867 26.74 29.65 1.95
N PRO A 868 27.64 30.28 1.15
CA PRO A 868 28.07 31.66 1.36
C PRO A 868 26.91 32.65 1.34
N ARG A 869 27.10 33.80 2.02
CA ARG A 869 26.05 34.83 2.26
C ARG A 869 24.79 34.30 2.98
N GLY A 870 24.82 33.07 3.51
CA GLY A 870 23.66 32.41 4.11
C GLY A 870 22.60 31.96 3.09
N ARG A 871 23.01 31.75 1.83
CA ARG A 871 22.15 31.34 0.71
C ARG A 871 21.34 30.09 1.05
N LYS A 872 20.07 30.08 0.65
CA LYS A 872 19.11 29.00 0.95
C LYS A 872 19.28 27.82 0.00
N ILE A 873 19.15 26.60 0.52
CA ILE A 873 18.95 25.39 -0.29
C ILE A 873 17.51 24.92 -0.07
N TYR A 874 16.75 24.84 -1.17
CA TYR A 874 15.44 24.24 -1.21
C TYR A 874 15.51 22.94 -2.02
N ALA A 875 15.06 21.83 -1.43
CA ALA A 875 14.92 20.58 -2.16
C ALA A 875 13.47 20.39 -2.63
N LEU A 876 13.30 19.77 -3.80
CA LEU A 876 12.02 19.56 -4.46
C LEU A 876 11.67 18.08 -4.39
N GLU A 877 10.87 17.72 -3.40
CA GLU A 877 10.47 16.34 -3.15
C GLU A 877 9.37 15.89 -4.12
N SER A 878 9.35 14.61 -4.49
CA SER A 878 8.35 14.09 -5.42
C SER A 878 6.94 14.17 -4.83
N PRO A 879 5.91 14.65 -5.58
CA PRO A 879 4.51 14.52 -5.17
C PRO A 879 4.03 13.07 -5.08
N PHE A 880 4.82 12.11 -5.59
CA PHE A 880 4.49 10.68 -5.62
C PHE A 880 5.29 9.84 -4.62
N LEU A 881 6.10 10.43 -3.74
CA LEU A 881 6.89 9.66 -2.76
C LEU A 881 6.02 8.77 -1.86
N GLU A 882 4.82 9.25 -1.49
CA GLU A 882 3.85 8.51 -0.67
C GLU A 882 2.91 7.60 -1.49
N ASN A 883 2.85 7.79 -2.82
CA ASN A 883 1.94 7.09 -3.72
C ASN A 883 2.65 6.81 -5.07
N PRO A 884 3.72 5.98 -5.09
CA PRO A 884 4.61 5.84 -6.24
C PRO A 884 3.96 5.13 -7.44
N ASP A 885 2.85 4.43 -7.24
CA ASP A 885 2.07 3.81 -8.31
C ASP A 885 1.19 4.83 -9.07
N GLU A 886 0.92 6.03 -8.51
CA GLU A 886 0.38 7.15 -9.31
C GLU A 886 1.47 7.77 -10.22
N TYR A 887 2.78 7.52 -9.99
CA TYR A 887 3.85 8.12 -10.78
C TYR A 887 3.94 7.49 -12.18
N THR A 888 3.21 8.12 -13.11
CA THR A 888 3.07 7.74 -14.51
C THR A 888 3.52 8.83 -15.48
N LEU A 889 3.99 9.97 -14.95
CA LEU A 889 4.36 11.17 -15.71
C LEU A 889 5.74 11.07 -16.37
N SER A 890 5.90 11.77 -17.48
CA SER A 890 7.20 12.02 -18.11
C SER A 890 8.13 12.88 -17.24
N ILE A 891 9.42 12.91 -17.59
CA ILE A 891 10.41 13.81 -16.97
C ILE A 891 10.03 15.28 -17.17
N GLN A 892 9.46 15.63 -18.33
CA GLN A 892 8.99 16.98 -18.64
C GLN A 892 7.78 17.39 -17.78
N GLU A 893 6.80 16.51 -17.60
CA GLU A 893 5.63 16.80 -16.74
C GLU A 893 6.01 16.90 -15.25
N MET A 894 6.99 16.09 -14.80
CA MET A 894 7.61 16.26 -13.48
C MET A 894 8.35 17.59 -13.35
N ALA A 895 9.10 18.00 -14.39
CA ALA A 895 9.78 19.29 -14.43
C ALA A 895 8.79 20.47 -14.38
N ASP A 896 7.62 20.39 -15.01
CA ASP A 896 6.56 21.42 -14.91
C ASP A 896 5.97 21.53 -13.48
N ILE A 897 5.81 20.40 -12.78
CA ILE A 897 5.41 20.40 -11.35
C ILE A 897 6.51 21.05 -10.50
N PHE A 898 7.78 20.71 -10.74
CA PHE A 898 8.92 21.31 -10.04
C PHE A 898 9.07 22.81 -10.34
N ILE A 899 8.87 23.26 -11.58
CA ILE A 899 8.84 24.68 -11.98
C ILE A 899 7.71 25.42 -11.26
N THR A 900 6.52 24.81 -11.20
CA THR A 900 5.37 25.36 -10.47
C THR A 900 5.70 25.54 -8.99
N ALA A 901 6.39 24.58 -8.39
CA ALA A 901 6.83 24.61 -6.99
C ALA A 901 7.92 25.67 -6.75
N ILE A 902 8.99 25.70 -7.56
CA ILE A 902 10.06 26.71 -7.56
C ILE A 902 9.47 28.12 -7.61
N ARG A 903 8.51 28.36 -8.51
CA ARG A 903 7.87 29.68 -8.71
C ARG A 903 7.02 30.16 -7.54
N THR A 904 6.71 29.31 -6.55
CA THR A 904 6.12 29.76 -5.28
C THR A 904 7.11 30.48 -4.37
N ILE A 905 8.41 30.17 -4.49
CA ILE A 905 9.51 30.75 -3.71
C ILE A 905 10.21 31.86 -4.50
N GLN A 906 10.45 31.63 -5.79
CA GLN A 906 11.12 32.55 -6.69
C GLN A 906 10.37 32.62 -8.03
N PRO A 907 9.48 33.61 -8.26
CA PRO A 907 8.62 33.66 -9.45
C PRO A 907 9.36 33.86 -10.79
N HIS A 908 10.53 34.51 -10.76
CA HIS A 908 11.34 34.87 -11.93
C HIS A 908 12.83 34.66 -11.64
N GLY A 909 13.63 34.51 -12.70
CA GLY A 909 15.09 34.37 -12.59
C GLY A 909 15.79 35.64 -12.07
N PRO A 910 17.11 35.57 -11.76
CA PRO A 910 18.03 34.46 -12.06
C PRO A 910 17.76 33.19 -11.25
N TYR A 911 17.84 32.01 -11.89
CA TYR A 911 17.71 30.71 -11.20
C TYR A 911 19.05 30.01 -11.02
N LEU A 912 19.21 29.32 -9.89
CA LEU A 912 20.24 28.32 -9.62
C LEU A 912 19.57 26.97 -9.35
N ILE A 913 19.89 25.98 -10.17
CA ILE A 913 19.21 24.68 -10.19
C ILE A 913 20.26 23.56 -10.17
N GLY A 914 19.98 22.44 -9.52
CA GLY A 914 20.84 21.27 -9.57
C GLY A 914 20.17 20.00 -9.06
N GLY A 915 20.94 18.92 -9.01
CA GLY A 915 20.49 17.67 -8.41
C GLY A 915 21.52 16.55 -8.57
N TRP A 916 21.33 15.48 -7.80
CA TRP A 916 22.15 14.28 -7.82
C TRP A 916 21.44 13.12 -8.50
N SER A 917 22.20 12.30 -9.24
CA SER A 917 21.66 11.14 -9.96
C SER A 917 20.55 11.56 -10.92
N ALA A 918 19.37 10.92 -10.88
CA ALA A 918 18.18 11.34 -11.65
C ALA A 918 17.77 12.81 -11.39
N GLY A 919 18.09 13.36 -10.21
CA GLY A 919 17.90 14.78 -9.87
C GLY A 919 18.62 15.73 -10.82
N GLY A 920 19.78 15.35 -11.38
CA GLY A 920 20.44 16.15 -12.41
C GLY A 920 19.66 16.17 -13.73
N ILE A 921 18.95 15.09 -14.08
CA ILE A 921 18.10 15.06 -15.28
C ILE A 921 16.89 15.99 -15.10
N TYR A 922 16.22 15.93 -13.95
CA TYR A 922 15.16 16.90 -13.61
C TYR A 922 15.72 18.34 -13.61
N ALA A 923 16.90 18.57 -13.03
CA ALA A 923 17.54 19.89 -13.00
C ALA A 923 17.82 20.45 -14.40
N TYR A 924 18.30 19.61 -15.32
CA TYR A 924 18.49 19.96 -16.72
C TYR A 924 17.16 20.36 -17.39
N GLU A 925 16.11 19.54 -17.26
CA GLU A 925 14.83 19.82 -17.91
C GLU A 925 14.11 21.04 -17.31
N ILE A 926 14.17 21.23 -15.99
CA ILE A 926 13.68 22.43 -15.30
C ILE A 926 14.38 23.68 -15.87
N ALA A 927 15.71 23.66 -15.99
CA ALA A 927 16.47 24.76 -16.55
C ALA A 927 16.16 25.00 -18.04
N HIS A 928 15.98 23.94 -18.82
CA HIS A 928 15.61 23.99 -20.24
C HIS A 928 14.24 24.62 -20.47
N LEU A 929 13.20 24.16 -19.77
CA LEU A 929 11.84 24.69 -19.88
C LEU A 929 11.74 26.15 -19.40
N LEU A 930 12.44 26.52 -18.32
CA LEU A 930 12.54 27.91 -17.86
C LEU A 930 13.25 28.81 -18.90
N ALA A 931 14.36 28.34 -19.48
CA ALA A 931 15.06 29.05 -20.54
C ALA A 931 14.22 29.19 -21.83
N MET A 932 13.40 28.19 -22.17
CA MET A 932 12.45 28.26 -23.29
C MET A 932 11.43 29.39 -23.11
N VAL A 933 10.87 29.58 -21.91
CA VAL A 933 9.97 30.72 -21.62
C VAL A 933 10.68 32.05 -21.37
N GLY A 934 12.01 32.08 -21.40
CA GLY A 934 12.82 33.31 -21.39
C GLY A 934 13.37 33.74 -20.03
N GLU A 935 13.31 32.86 -19.03
CA GLU A 935 13.92 33.10 -17.72
C GLU A 935 15.45 32.93 -17.79
N THR A 936 16.19 33.65 -16.93
CA THR A 936 17.66 33.52 -16.86
C THR A 936 18.06 32.39 -15.92
N ILE A 937 18.89 31.46 -16.40
CA ILE A 937 19.56 30.44 -15.58
C ILE A 937 21.02 30.85 -15.37
N THR A 938 21.39 31.20 -14.13
CA THR A 938 22.74 31.66 -13.80
C THR A 938 23.69 30.48 -13.55
N GLY A 939 23.16 29.39 -13.00
CA GLY A 939 23.95 28.21 -12.62
C GLY A 939 23.16 26.92 -12.69
N LEU A 940 23.75 25.90 -13.31
CA LEU A 940 23.28 24.51 -13.29
C LEU A 940 24.33 23.62 -12.60
N VAL A 941 23.91 22.77 -11.65
CA VAL A 941 24.81 21.83 -10.93
C VAL A 941 24.36 20.38 -11.12
N MET A 942 25.18 19.62 -11.84
CA MET A 942 24.93 18.21 -12.20
C MET A 942 25.82 17.30 -11.33
N ILE A 943 25.24 16.57 -10.39
CA ILE A 943 26.00 15.74 -9.44
C ILE A 943 25.87 14.25 -9.82
N ASP A 944 26.97 13.70 -10.34
CA ASP A 944 27.10 12.35 -10.89
C ASP A 944 25.95 11.90 -11.80
N THR A 945 25.61 12.77 -12.75
CA THR A 945 24.54 12.58 -13.72
C THR A 945 25.12 12.46 -15.12
N ARG A 946 25.12 11.26 -15.72
CA ARG A 946 25.43 11.10 -17.15
C ARG A 946 24.29 11.59 -18.04
N VAL A 947 24.57 11.91 -19.29
CA VAL A 947 23.53 12.17 -20.29
C VAL A 947 22.60 10.95 -20.38
N ASN A 948 21.29 11.19 -20.32
CA ASN A 948 20.29 10.13 -20.41
C ASN A 948 20.26 9.53 -21.81
N VAL A 949 19.77 8.29 -21.91
CA VAL A 949 19.70 7.53 -23.15
C VAL A 949 18.33 6.85 -23.20
N SER A 950 17.45 7.32 -24.08
CA SER A 950 16.18 6.68 -24.34
C SER A 950 16.40 5.30 -24.94
N VAL A 951 15.75 4.30 -24.32
CA VAL A 951 15.66 2.93 -24.82
C VAL A 951 14.24 2.48 -24.53
N PRO A 952 13.33 2.46 -25.52
CA PRO A 952 11.93 2.14 -25.32
C PRO A 952 11.70 0.72 -24.79
N MET A 953 11.60 0.59 -23.46
CA MET A 953 11.34 -0.67 -22.76
C MET A 953 9.92 -0.67 -22.22
N ALA A 954 9.09 -1.59 -22.74
CA ALA A 954 7.67 -1.66 -22.42
C ALA A 954 7.38 -2.09 -20.96
N ASP A 955 8.24 -2.93 -20.36
CA ASP A 955 7.98 -3.59 -19.07
C ASP A 955 9.13 -3.36 -18.06
N VAL A 956 9.32 -2.11 -17.61
CA VAL A 956 10.23 -1.79 -16.48
C VAL A 956 9.56 -2.14 -15.15
N THR A 957 10.00 -3.25 -14.53
CA THR A 957 9.53 -3.79 -13.25
C THR A 957 10.55 -3.62 -12.12
N MET A 958 10.16 -3.88 -10.87
CA MET A 958 11.08 -3.83 -9.72
C MET A 958 12.13 -4.95 -9.81
N GLU A 959 11.72 -6.18 -10.14
CA GLU A 959 12.60 -7.34 -10.37
C GLU A 959 13.67 -7.06 -11.45
N PHE A 960 13.28 -6.37 -12.53
CA PHE A 960 14.21 -5.95 -13.59
C PHE A 960 15.31 -5.01 -13.06
N ILE A 961 14.98 -4.14 -12.09
CA ILE A 961 15.95 -3.23 -11.47
C ILE A 961 16.77 -3.92 -10.36
N GLU A 962 16.17 -4.86 -9.63
CA GLU A 962 16.90 -5.74 -8.70
C GLU A 962 17.97 -6.57 -9.44
N ARG A 963 17.70 -7.02 -10.67
CA ARG A 963 18.71 -7.69 -11.53
C ARG A 963 19.91 -6.79 -11.89
N PHE A 964 19.81 -5.47 -11.75
CA PHE A 964 20.96 -4.56 -11.89
C PHE A 964 21.86 -4.47 -10.65
N GLY A 965 21.44 -5.03 -9.50
CA GLY A 965 22.24 -5.04 -8.27
C GLY A 965 22.29 -3.69 -7.53
N ILE A 966 21.42 -2.73 -7.90
CA ILE A 966 21.37 -1.41 -7.25
C ILE A 966 20.91 -1.53 -5.79
N PHE A 967 19.84 -2.28 -5.53
CA PHE A 967 19.26 -2.40 -4.19
C PHE A 967 20.05 -3.34 -3.26
N THR A 968 20.87 -4.24 -3.80
CA THR A 968 21.68 -5.21 -3.04
C THR A 968 23.01 -4.58 -2.59
N GLY A 969 22.96 -3.38 -2.00
CA GLY A 969 24.10 -2.49 -1.78
C GLY A 969 25.29 -3.14 -1.06
N VAL A 970 26.32 -3.50 -1.84
CA VAL A 970 27.52 -4.23 -1.37
C VAL A 970 28.27 -3.41 -0.33
N GLY A 971 28.31 -3.91 0.91
CA GLY A 971 29.23 -3.46 1.96
C GLY A 971 29.17 -1.99 2.41
N ARG A 972 28.06 -1.26 2.20
CA ARG A 972 27.98 0.19 2.53
C ARG A 972 26.80 0.54 3.44
N GLY A 973 27.05 1.47 4.36
CA GLY A 973 26.12 1.85 5.43
C GLY A 973 24.81 2.47 4.93
N ASN A 974 23.70 1.84 5.31
CA ASN A 974 22.31 2.31 5.39
C ASN A 974 21.60 2.94 4.17
N LEU A 975 22.28 3.50 3.16
CA LEU A 975 21.61 4.34 2.16
C LEU A 975 20.70 3.58 1.18
N LEU A 976 21.05 2.34 0.81
CA LEU A 976 20.28 1.54 -0.18
C LEU A 976 19.64 0.28 0.39
N SER A 977 20.28 -0.35 1.38
CA SER A 977 19.68 -1.40 2.21
C SER A 977 18.54 -0.87 3.09
N GLY A 978 18.46 0.44 3.29
CA GLY A 978 17.42 1.15 4.04
C GLY A 978 16.31 1.81 3.22
N LEU A 979 16.29 1.70 1.88
CA LEU A 979 15.18 2.26 1.09
C LEU A 979 13.86 1.54 1.38
N SER A 980 12.80 2.31 1.65
CA SER A 980 11.44 1.79 1.83
C SER A 980 10.90 1.16 0.53
N LEU A 981 9.87 0.32 0.63
CA LEU A 981 9.21 -0.24 -0.55
C LEU A 981 8.72 0.86 -1.50
N GLN A 982 8.14 1.92 -0.95
CA GLN A 982 7.69 3.11 -1.69
C GLN A 982 8.83 3.79 -2.45
N GLN A 983 10.01 3.95 -1.83
CA GLN A 983 11.20 4.50 -2.48
C GLN A 983 11.73 3.60 -3.61
N LYS A 984 11.63 2.28 -3.47
CA LYS A 984 11.97 1.32 -4.55
C LYS A 984 10.96 1.37 -5.71
N GLN A 985 9.66 1.48 -5.42
CA GLN A 985 8.62 1.71 -6.42
C GLN A 985 8.83 3.03 -7.15
N HIS A 986 9.14 4.12 -6.42
CA HIS A 986 9.42 5.43 -7.01
C HIS A 986 10.66 5.40 -7.91
N LEU A 987 11.73 4.70 -7.51
CA LEU A 987 12.89 4.48 -8.38
C LEU A 987 12.51 3.67 -9.63
N THR A 988 11.61 2.70 -9.51
CA THR A 988 11.10 1.94 -10.65
C THR A 988 10.32 2.81 -11.63
N SER A 989 9.44 3.69 -11.13
CA SER A 989 8.71 4.65 -11.97
C SER A 989 9.63 5.74 -12.55
N THR A 990 10.65 6.20 -11.81
CA THR A 990 11.65 7.15 -12.34
C THR A 990 12.48 6.53 -13.46
N VAL A 991 12.96 5.28 -13.30
CA VAL A 991 13.70 4.57 -14.35
C VAL A 991 12.80 4.35 -15.58
N ARG A 992 11.50 4.05 -15.39
CA ARG A 992 10.53 3.95 -16.49
C ARG A 992 10.35 5.28 -17.24
N ALA A 993 10.30 6.41 -16.53
CA ALA A 993 10.25 7.74 -17.15
C ALA A 993 11.56 8.07 -17.89
N LEU A 994 12.73 7.75 -17.31
CA LEU A 994 14.04 7.95 -17.93
C LEU A 994 14.24 7.08 -19.19
N CYS A 995 13.76 5.84 -19.23
CA CYS A 995 13.83 5.00 -20.45
C CYS A 995 13.11 5.61 -21.66
N ASN A 996 12.20 6.56 -21.46
CA ASN A 996 11.41 7.23 -22.50
C ASN A 996 11.75 8.73 -22.62
N TYR A 997 12.88 9.19 -22.06
CA TYR A 997 13.30 10.60 -22.07
C TYR A 997 14.55 10.83 -22.93
N ASP A 998 14.42 11.65 -23.97
CA ASP A 998 15.54 12.22 -24.72
C ASP A 998 15.73 13.70 -24.36
N ALA A 999 16.95 14.08 -23.97
CA ALA A 999 17.29 15.44 -23.60
C ALA A 999 17.46 16.32 -24.85
N VAL A 1000 16.79 17.48 -24.87
CA VAL A 1000 16.83 18.43 -26.00
C VAL A 1000 17.92 19.49 -25.75
N PRO A 1001 18.76 19.85 -26.74
CA PRO A 1001 19.74 20.93 -26.59
C PRO A 1001 19.10 22.29 -26.30
N PHE A 1002 19.75 23.10 -25.47
CA PHE A 1002 19.29 24.46 -25.16
C PHE A 1002 19.19 25.36 -26.42
N PRO A 1003 18.28 26.34 -26.45
CA PRO A 1003 18.28 27.37 -27.49
C PRO A 1003 19.57 28.20 -27.49
N ALA A 1004 20.04 28.59 -28.68
CA ALA A 1004 21.23 29.42 -28.84
C ALA A 1004 21.10 30.74 -28.05
N GLY A 1005 22.09 31.02 -27.19
CA GLY A 1005 22.09 32.20 -26.30
C GLY A 1005 21.19 32.08 -25.07
N ARG A 1006 20.62 30.90 -24.77
CA ARG A 1006 19.82 30.64 -23.55
C ARG A 1006 20.27 29.44 -22.72
N ALA A 1007 21.42 28.84 -23.02
CA ALA A 1007 22.06 27.89 -22.11
C ALA A 1007 22.34 28.53 -20.74
N PRO A 1008 22.45 27.74 -19.64
CA PRO A 1008 22.87 28.26 -18.35
C PRO A 1008 24.19 29.01 -18.47
N ARG A 1009 24.31 30.19 -17.82
CA ARG A 1009 25.51 31.03 -17.94
C ARG A 1009 26.78 30.29 -17.54
N LYS A 1010 26.67 29.41 -16.53
CA LYS A 1010 27.72 28.50 -16.09
C LYS A 1010 27.11 27.18 -15.62
N THR A 1011 27.78 26.07 -15.91
CA THR A 1011 27.36 24.73 -15.50
C THR A 1011 28.51 24.03 -14.78
N HIS A 1012 28.24 23.43 -13.63
CA HIS A 1012 29.21 22.65 -12.88
C HIS A 1012 28.80 21.17 -12.90
N ILE A 1013 29.67 20.31 -13.41
CA ILE A 1013 29.48 18.86 -13.44
C ILE A 1013 30.43 18.25 -12.40
N ILE A 1014 29.89 17.45 -11.47
CA ILE A 1014 30.66 16.89 -10.35
C ILE A 1014 30.56 15.37 -10.40
N TRP A 1015 31.62 14.70 -10.86
CA TRP A 1015 31.67 13.24 -10.97
C TRP A 1015 32.16 12.56 -9.68
N ALA A 1016 31.62 11.40 -9.35
CA ALA A 1016 32.22 10.48 -8.40
C ALA A 1016 33.40 9.74 -9.07
N SER A 1017 34.58 9.72 -8.44
CA SER A 1017 35.81 9.16 -9.02
C SER A 1017 35.86 7.63 -9.11
N LYS A 1018 35.02 6.93 -8.34
CA LYS A 1018 35.05 5.46 -8.17
C LYS A 1018 33.80 4.80 -8.76
N GLY A 1019 33.97 3.67 -9.44
CA GLY A 1019 32.88 2.74 -9.68
C GLY A 1019 32.54 1.97 -8.40
N LEU A 1020 31.36 1.35 -8.32
CA LEU A 1020 30.97 0.57 -7.14
C LEU A 1020 31.95 -0.58 -6.84
N ASN A 1021 32.61 -1.16 -7.87
CA ASN A 1021 33.64 -2.19 -7.67
C ASN A 1021 34.97 -1.64 -7.10
N ASP A 1022 35.30 -0.36 -7.37
CA ASP A 1022 36.55 0.25 -6.87
C ASP A 1022 36.53 0.45 -5.34
N SER A 1023 35.33 0.53 -4.73
CA SER A 1023 35.08 0.69 -3.29
C SER A 1023 34.36 -0.52 -2.65
N ALA A 1024 34.51 -1.73 -3.21
CA ALA A 1024 33.98 -2.99 -2.67
C ALA A 1024 35.07 -3.87 -2.01
N ASN A 1025 34.65 -4.73 -1.07
CA ASN A 1025 35.48 -5.77 -0.46
C ASN A 1025 36.06 -6.69 -1.56
N PRO A 1026 37.35 -7.11 -1.53
CA PRO A 1026 37.94 -7.88 -2.63
C PRO A 1026 37.23 -9.20 -2.97
N GLU A 1027 36.53 -9.80 -2.00
CA GLU A 1027 35.78 -11.06 -2.16
C GLU A 1027 34.39 -10.86 -2.81
N GLU A 1028 33.90 -9.62 -2.88
CA GLU A 1028 32.55 -9.27 -3.39
C GLU A 1028 32.58 -8.63 -4.80
N ARG A 1029 33.74 -8.65 -5.46
CA ARG A 1029 33.94 -8.03 -6.78
C ARG A 1029 33.41 -8.90 -7.90
N ASP A 1030 32.46 -8.39 -8.68
CA ASP A 1030 32.15 -9.00 -9.97
C ASP A 1030 33.20 -8.58 -11.01
N ASP A 1031 34.27 -9.37 -11.09
CA ASP A 1031 35.37 -9.20 -12.05
C ASP A 1031 34.90 -9.26 -13.52
N ARG A 1032 33.68 -9.72 -13.80
CA ARG A 1032 33.10 -9.68 -15.17
C ARG A 1032 32.66 -8.27 -15.57
N ILE A 1033 32.57 -7.33 -14.62
CA ILE A 1033 32.13 -5.94 -14.81
C ILE A 1033 33.31 -4.95 -14.71
N THR A 1034 34.57 -5.41 -14.58
CA THR A 1034 35.78 -4.55 -14.46
C THR A 1034 36.19 -3.80 -15.73
N GLY A 1035 35.27 -3.64 -16.68
CA GLY A 1035 35.44 -2.76 -17.83
C GLY A 1035 35.48 -1.28 -17.44
N LYS A 1036 35.77 -0.43 -18.43
CA LYS A 1036 35.62 1.02 -18.30
C LYS A 1036 34.13 1.38 -18.16
N ALA A 1037 33.81 2.33 -17.29
CA ALA A 1037 32.43 2.81 -17.16
C ALA A 1037 31.94 3.49 -18.44
N ALA A 1038 30.70 3.19 -18.88
CA ALA A 1038 30.03 3.89 -19.97
C ALA A 1038 29.56 5.29 -19.52
N MET A 1039 30.52 6.20 -19.35
CA MET A 1039 30.27 7.59 -18.94
C MET A 1039 29.51 8.39 -20.03
N ARG A 1040 29.76 8.07 -21.31
CA ARG A 1040 29.13 8.67 -22.49
C ARG A 1040 28.18 7.69 -23.21
N PRO A 1041 27.00 8.13 -23.69
CA PRO A 1041 26.10 7.34 -24.55
C PRO A 1041 26.80 6.66 -25.75
N GLY A 1042 26.40 5.43 -26.08
CA GLY A 1042 26.87 4.70 -27.27
C GLY A 1042 28.34 4.27 -27.25
N SER A 1043 29.04 4.43 -26.12
CA SER A 1043 30.47 4.12 -26.00
C SER A 1043 30.80 2.62 -26.14
N GLY A 1044 29.80 1.73 -26.07
CA GLY A 1044 29.92 0.31 -26.41
C GLY A 1044 30.03 -0.03 -27.91
N GLY A 1045 29.93 0.95 -28.82
CA GLY A 1045 30.27 0.78 -30.25
C GLY A 1045 29.17 0.23 -31.17
N LYS A 1046 27.93 0.11 -30.68
CA LYS A 1046 26.70 -0.04 -31.49
C LYS A 1046 25.95 1.29 -31.56
N ASN A 1047 25.14 1.52 -32.59
CA ASN A 1047 24.15 2.61 -32.53
C ASN A 1047 23.03 2.27 -31.53
N MET A 1048 22.38 3.29 -30.97
CA MET A 1048 21.32 3.08 -29.98
C MET A 1048 20.14 2.24 -30.50
N SER A 1049 19.80 2.37 -31.79
CA SER A 1049 18.77 1.59 -32.48
C SER A 1049 19.15 0.11 -32.73
N GLU A 1050 20.35 -0.32 -32.33
CA GLU A 1050 20.90 -1.66 -32.58
C GLU A 1050 21.20 -2.41 -31.26
N MET A 1051 20.91 -1.81 -30.11
CA MET A 1051 21.18 -2.38 -28.79
C MET A 1051 20.07 -3.34 -28.34
N GLU A 1052 20.46 -4.56 -27.99
CA GLU A 1052 19.57 -5.54 -27.37
C GLU A 1052 19.41 -5.28 -25.86
N LEU A 1053 18.41 -5.90 -25.23
CA LEU A 1053 18.19 -5.82 -23.77
C LEU A 1053 19.46 -6.16 -22.95
N ARG A 1054 20.26 -7.11 -23.44
CA ARG A 1054 21.55 -7.52 -22.86
C ARG A 1054 22.70 -6.53 -23.11
N ASP A 1055 22.59 -5.67 -24.12
CA ASP A 1055 23.54 -4.59 -24.36
C ASP A 1055 23.25 -3.42 -23.42
N PHE A 1056 21.98 -3.04 -23.27
CA PHE A 1056 21.56 -2.04 -22.28
C PHE A 1056 21.92 -2.46 -20.85
N GLU A 1057 21.62 -3.71 -20.45
CA GLU A 1057 21.98 -4.21 -19.11
C GLU A 1057 23.49 -4.12 -18.85
N ARG A 1058 24.32 -4.31 -19.88
CA ARG A 1058 25.78 -4.21 -19.78
C ARG A 1058 26.26 -2.75 -19.68
N GLU A 1059 25.76 -1.84 -20.51
CA GLU A 1059 26.12 -0.41 -20.39
C GLU A 1059 25.63 0.18 -19.06
N PHE A 1060 24.39 -0.12 -18.66
CA PHE A 1060 23.79 0.34 -17.40
C PHE A 1060 24.55 -0.16 -16.17
N LYS A 1061 24.92 -1.45 -16.12
CA LYS A 1061 25.80 -1.98 -15.06
C LYS A 1061 27.18 -1.32 -15.09
N SER A 1062 27.76 -1.07 -16.27
CA SER A 1062 29.09 -0.44 -16.37
C SER A 1062 29.13 1.00 -15.85
N TRP A 1063 28.06 1.79 -15.99
CA TRP A 1063 27.99 3.17 -15.49
C TRP A 1063 28.15 3.24 -13.95
N PHE A 1064 27.54 2.31 -13.22
CA PHE A 1064 27.65 2.23 -11.77
C PHE A 1064 28.90 1.46 -11.31
N PHE A 1065 29.09 0.23 -11.80
CA PHE A 1065 30.10 -0.70 -11.27
C PHE A 1065 31.46 -0.61 -11.96
N GLY A 1066 31.50 -0.15 -13.21
CA GLY A 1066 32.71 -0.10 -14.03
C GLY A 1066 33.72 0.95 -13.59
N LYS A 1067 34.98 0.75 -13.97
CA LYS A 1067 36.09 1.62 -13.56
C LYS A 1067 36.02 2.98 -14.24
N ARG A 1068 35.97 4.05 -13.44
CA ARG A 1068 35.91 5.43 -13.93
C ARG A 1068 37.32 5.98 -14.20
N SER A 1069 37.44 6.77 -15.26
CA SER A 1069 38.75 7.25 -15.76
C SER A 1069 38.64 8.45 -16.70
N ASP A 1070 37.56 8.57 -17.47
CA ASP A 1070 37.23 9.77 -18.24
C ASP A 1070 36.32 10.68 -17.38
N PHE A 1071 36.77 11.90 -17.13
CA PHE A 1071 36.06 12.91 -16.33
C PHE A 1071 35.95 14.23 -17.10
N ASP A 1072 35.58 14.14 -18.38
CA ASP A 1072 35.18 15.29 -19.20
C ASP A 1072 33.67 15.55 -19.08
N THR A 1073 33.10 16.31 -20.02
CA THR A 1073 31.68 16.67 -20.06
C THR A 1073 30.76 15.54 -20.54
N ASN A 1074 31.31 14.44 -21.08
CA ASN A 1074 30.60 13.19 -21.42
C ASN A 1074 29.32 13.35 -22.29
N GLY A 1075 29.28 14.36 -23.17
CA GLY A 1075 28.16 14.67 -24.06
C GLY A 1075 27.28 15.84 -23.60
N TRP A 1076 27.39 16.30 -22.34
CA TRP A 1076 26.68 17.48 -21.87
C TRP A 1076 27.07 18.76 -22.64
N GLU A 1077 28.26 18.81 -23.23
CA GLU A 1077 28.72 19.93 -24.06
C GLU A 1077 27.93 20.10 -25.36
N GLU A 1078 27.32 19.02 -25.87
CA GLU A 1078 26.47 19.06 -27.07
C GLU A 1078 25.10 19.66 -26.73
N LEU A 1079 24.52 19.24 -25.60
CA LEU A 1079 23.23 19.71 -25.08
C LEU A 1079 23.28 21.16 -24.58
N LEU A 1080 24.37 21.54 -23.92
CA LEU A 1080 24.59 22.90 -23.38
C LEU A 1080 25.23 23.86 -24.39
N LEU A 1081 25.29 23.49 -25.68
CA LEU A 1081 25.88 24.28 -26.78
C LEU A 1081 27.27 24.87 -26.49
N LYS A 1082 28.12 24.15 -25.73
CA LYS A 1082 29.45 24.59 -25.28
C LYS A 1082 29.45 25.89 -24.46
N GLY A 1083 28.49 26.06 -23.54
CA GLY A 1083 28.57 27.08 -22.47
C GLY A 1083 29.77 26.91 -21.53
N ASP A 1084 29.91 27.78 -20.51
CA ASP A 1084 30.98 27.67 -19.51
C ASP A 1084 30.73 26.45 -18.59
N ILE A 1085 31.28 25.31 -18.97
CA ILE A 1085 31.15 24.05 -18.23
C ILE A 1085 32.45 23.77 -17.47
N LYS A 1086 32.36 23.72 -16.14
CA LYS A 1086 33.46 23.38 -15.23
C LYS A 1086 33.24 21.97 -14.69
N VAL A 1087 34.20 21.07 -14.93
CA VAL A 1087 34.10 19.66 -14.50
C VAL A 1087 34.98 19.42 -13.28
N HIS A 1088 34.40 18.76 -12.30
CA HIS A 1088 34.98 18.45 -10.99
C HIS A 1088 34.90 16.95 -10.71
N LYS A 1089 35.63 16.50 -9.69
CA LYS A 1089 35.57 15.13 -9.17
C LYS A 1089 35.60 15.12 -7.64
N VAL A 1090 35.02 14.08 -7.06
CA VAL A 1090 35.02 13.78 -5.62
C VAL A 1090 35.58 12.37 -5.42
N ASP A 1091 36.38 12.10 -4.37
CA ASP A 1091 37.00 10.79 -4.14
C ASP A 1091 36.05 9.73 -3.55
N ALA A 1092 34.88 9.59 -4.17
CA ALA A 1092 33.78 8.75 -3.75
C ALA A 1092 33.18 7.98 -4.94
N ASP A 1093 32.24 7.08 -4.64
CA ASP A 1093 31.36 6.46 -5.63
C ASP A 1093 29.99 7.16 -5.66
N HIS A 1094 29.15 6.79 -6.65
CA HIS A 1094 27.85 7.40 -6.90
C HIS A 1094 26.98 7.59 -5.65
N PHE A 1095 27.00 6.62 -4.72
CA PHE A 1095 26.16 6.65 -3.52
C PHE A 1095 26.90 7.18 -2.29
N SER A 1096 28.19 6.87 -2.12
CA SER A 1096 28.95 7.39 -0.96
C SER A 1096 29.17 8.90 -1.02
N MET A 1097 29.18 9.52 -2.21
CA MET A 1097 29.49 10.96 -2.36
C MET A 1097 28.49 11.90 -1.66
N VAL A 1098 27.25 11.48 -1.42
CA VAL A 1098 26.19 12.28 -0.78
C VAL A 1098 26.04 12.03 0.73
N VAL A 1099 26.83 11.11 1.31
CA VAL A 1099 26.79 10.79 2.75
C VAL A 1099 28.13 11.08 3.45
N PRO A 1100 28.14 11.26 4.78
CA PRO A 1100 29.39 11.37 5.54
C PRO A 1100 30.26 10.11 5.40
N PRO A 1101 31.61 10.24 5.33
CA PRO A 1101 32.37 11.48 5.38
C PRO A 1101 32.49 12.22 4.02
N CYS A 1102 32.26 11.53 2.89
CA CYS A 1102 32.58 12.00 1.54
C CYS A 1102 31.82 13.26 1.12
N VAL A 1103 30.60 13.47 1.63
CA VAL A 1103 29.80 14.68 1.39
C VAL A 1103 30.50 15.98 1.79
N LYS A 1104 31.55 15.93 2.63
CA LYS A 1104 32.39 17.10 2.95
C LYS A 1104 33.25 17.56 1.76
N GLU A 1105 33.70 16.63 0.92
CA GLU A 1105 34.45 16.94 -0.30
C GLU A 1105 33.50 17.44 -1.40
N LEU A 1106 32.38 16.74 -1.63
CA LEU A 1106 31.30 17.22 -2.51
C LEU A 1106 30.81 18.62 -2.10
N GLY A 1107 30.64 18.85 -0.81
CA GLY A 1107 30.28 20.14 -0.24
C GLY A 1107 31.31 21.23 -0.52
N SER A 1108 32.60 20.91 -0.50
CA SER A 1108 33.68 21.85 -0.83
C SER A 1108 33.64 22.26 -2.31
N VAL A 1109 33.39 21.31 -3.22
CA VAL A 1109 33.17 21.58 -4.65
C VAL A 1109 31.88 22.39 -4.87
N LEU A 1110 30.82 22.12 -4.11
CA LEU A 1110 29.58 22.90 -4.17
C LEU A 1110 29.78 24.35 -3.71
N LEU A 1111 30.60 24.60 -2.68
CA LEU A 1111 30.95 25.95 -2.24
C LEU A 1111 31.68 26.71 -3.37
N GLU A 1112 32.69 26.11 -4.00
CA GLU A 1112 33.39 26.71 -5.16
C GLU A 1112 32.41 27.00 -6.32
N SER A 1113 31.43 26.12 -6.52
CA SER A 1113 30.39 26.28 -7.54
C SER A 1113 29.48 27.47 -7.27
N ILE A 1114 29.04 27.63 -6.01
CA ILE A 1114 28.22 28.76 -5.57
C ILE A 1114 29.01 30.07 -5.57
N GLU A 1115 30.33 30.05 -5.30
CA GLU A 1115 31.19 31.23 -5.45
C GLU A 1115 31.35 31.66 -6.91
N ASP A 1116 31.52 30.72 -7.85
CA ASP A 1116 31.59 31.04 -9.28
C ASP A 1116 30.27 31.62 -9.80
N PHE A 1117 29.10 31.14 -9.34
CA PHE A 1117 27.82 31.78 -9.66
C PHE A 1117 27.65 33.16 -8.98
N ALA A 1118 28.13 33.31 -7.73
CA ALA A 1118 28.03 34.57 -6.99
C ALA A 1118 28.89 35.71 -7.56
N LYS A 1119 29.86 35.39 -8.42
CA LYS A 1119 30.62 36.37 -9.24
C LYS A 1119 29.73 36.89 -10.37
N ILE A 1120 29.05 36.00 -11.10
CA ILE A 1120 28.12 36.36 -12.18
C ILE A 1120 26.98 37.23 -11.63
N GLU A 1121 26.41 36.88 -10.47
CA GLU A 1121 25.40 37.71 -9.79
C GLU A 1121 25.92 39.13 -9.47
N ALA A 1122 27.19 39.25 -9.05
CA ALA A 1122 27.83 40.51 -8.71
C ALA A 1122 28.43 41.28 -9.92
N GLU A 1123 28.30 40.74 -11.13
CA GLU A 1123 28.57 41.43 -12.40
C GLU A 1123 27.27 42.03 -13.01
N GLU A 1124 26.10 41.78 -12.38
CA GLU A 1124 24.79 42.31 -12.79
C GLU A 1124 24.16 43.32 -11.80
N GLU A 1125 24.71 43.45 -10.58
CA GLU A 1125 24.32 44.46 -9.56
C GLU A 1125 25.07 45.80 -9.71
#